data_AF-A0A971CNA8-F1
#
_entry.id   AF-A0A971CNA8-F1
#
_cell.length_a   1.000
_cell.length_b   1.000
_cell.length_c   1.000
_cell.angle_alpha   90.00
_cell.angle_beta   90.00
_cell.angle_gamma   90.00
#
_symmetry.space_group_name_H-M   'P 1'
#
loop_
_entity.id
_entity.type
_entity.pdbx_description
1 polymer ?
#
loop_
_entity_poly.entity_id
_entity_poly.type
_entity_poly.pdbx_seq_one_letter_code
_entity_poly.pdbx_strand_id
1 'polypeptide(L)'
;MTIPELTTTLAADPGNWELRLSLVQALVAEDRHEEAVAVVNEGEAIPHEPGPWLAAAKTYAAVGAVEQAKGLVASALEIDPDYEPAKQYQEELRAATVVSLTVDDIDDEVPVEQVWEEPTIALVKASGDGSPMTLPKVAFSNSEIEALREARDAIEQRRAQVMRRDKFNSVAVTVLIHVLIFLGLTLIVSQTPPRIPPQIVASASPPQPDETIENVTLNKPTVAPTSAVNSAIADIISVNATSTFSVSRADIAIADVAVQTGMEFNPSMSLGMPTSTESKMMFGQKMEIDGEVLGVILDVSGSMAEFLPAVVREVDKSFKDSPVVYVRNMLINKQSSDSEVRSIIAEEVVPFDPIHKTHTPYWFLWYDLPRKAPQRYVDRLIETFKTRPNQFLTVGSWSGTGTSTAINFLLEQKVDGIYIFSDFEDFVDEDVAAELGQLLGRRRIRTYLQPAEKGTEFLDVMTKKISNKTRGRQLPSLVSLLRGNEETEVTSLMADQKKADMEELAKMNIQLATPRAELTNDMPHSFKVSSSWKEIHRLSEPEYDAIFYGPEARVLIFLKDAEGQYIQRPISFHYHSWKEIPDHPDPRARLRHRKFLRLEEEPSFDGKEIIWKMVLEDELKFRVHLYLGRKGMNATYVAEPPTDGTYDSAHIYFRLPALATEYKDRYYGYDFPREGVKLDQVREAVKANEVIFNLPRSERDEYTRRWAESGFEMGYNTRKYNDLIRRLPNGIRDLVVQGPSFGPRKFRARTTSSKILLTGGSGRPDIEPWESFWASLVRSRDSREKFTKTEAIEIEIE
;
A
#
# COMPACT_ATOMS: atom_id res chain seq x y z
N MET A 1 30.89 50.44 6.97
CA MET A 1 31.96 50.71 7.95
C MET A 1 33.08 49.72 7.69
N THR A 2 34.33 50.14 7.83
CA THR A 2 35.49 49.25 7.75
C THR A 2 35.61 48.39 9.02
N ILE A 3 36.34 47.26 8.99
CA ILE A 3 36.55 46.41 10.17
C ILE A 3 37.10 47.21 11.37
N PRO A 4 38.09 48.13 11.22
CA PRO A 4 38.56 48.97 12.32
C PRO A 4 37.50 49.90 12.90
N GLU A 5 36.63 50.47 12.06
CA GLU A 5 35.50 51.31 12.49
C GLU A 5 34.46 50.49 13.27
N LEU A 6 34.10 49.31 12.76
CA LEU A 6 33.17 48.38 13.41
C LEU A 6 33.71 47.91 14.76
N THR A 7 35.01 47.59 14.83
CA THR A 7 35.67 47.18 16.08
C THR A 7 35.68 48.30 17.12
N THR A 8 36.00 49.53 16.69
CA THR A 8 36.01 50.70 17.58
C THR A 8 34.60 51.05 18.08
N THR A 9 33.60 50.93 17.21
CA THR A 9 32.20 51.24 17.54
C THR A 9 31.61 50.16 18.46
N LEU A 10 31.89 48.88 18.22
CA LEU A 10 31.48 47.78 19.09
C LEU A 10 32.16 47.85 20.46
N ALA A 11 33.41 48.31 20.55
CA ALA A 11 34.08 48.54 21.82
C ALA A 11 33.43 49.65 22.67
N ALA A 12 32.74 50.60 22.04
CA ALA A 12 31.99 51.66 22.72
C ALA A 12 30.58 51.22 23.17
N ASP A 13 30.01 50.19 22.52
CA ASP A 13 28.71 49.60 22.85
C ASP A 13 28.74 48.05 22.72
N PRO A 14 29.38 47.34 23.69
CA PRO A 14 29.64 45.91 23.58
C PRO A 14 28.38 45.01 23.53
N GLY A 15 27.24 45.52 24.01
CA GLY A 15 25.95 44.81 24.01
C GLY A 15 25.21 44.86 22.67
N ASN A 16 25.73 45.57 21.67
CA ASN A 16 25.05 45.78 20.39
C ASN A 16 25.26 44.61 19.42
N TRP A 17 24.31 43.67 19.43
CA TRP A 17 24.37 42.47 18.59
C TRP A 17 24.21 42.74 17.08
N GLU A 18 23.66 43.87 16.67
CA GLU A 18 23.58 44.25 15.24
C GLU A 18 24.94 44.75 14.71
N LEU A 19 25.66 45.55 15.52
CA LEU A 19 27.03 45.94 15.23
C LEU A 19 27.98 44.73 15.23
N ARG A 20 27.76 43.81 16.18
CA ARG A 20 28.52 42.55 16.26
C ARG A 20 28.30 41.66 15.04
N LEU A 21 27.05 41.49 14.60
CA LEU A 21 26.73 40.79 13.34
C LEU A 21 27.47 41.39 12.15
N SER A 22 27.46 42.71 12.03
CA SER A 22 28.11 43.43 10.93
C SER A 22 29.63 43.21 10.92
N LEU A 23 30.26 43.22 12.11
CA LEU A 23 31.69 42.91 12.26
C LEU A 23 32.01 41.46 11.89
N VAL A 24 31.21 40.51 12.37
CA VAL A 24 31.38 39.07 12.09
C VAL A 24 31.23 38.78 10.59
N GLN A 25 30.22 39.35 9.93
CA GLN A 25 30.05 39.18 8.48
C GLN A 25 31.22 39.76 7.68
N ALA A 26 31.77 40.90 8.11
CA ALA A 26 32.94 41.50 7.46
C ALA A 26 34.20 40.63 7.66
N LEU A 27 34.42 40.07 8.85
CA LEU A 27 35.53 39.16 9.13
C LEU A 27 35.42 37.84 8.36
N VAL A 28 34.21 37.27 8.27
CA VAL A 28 33.93 36.07 7.46
C VAL A 28 34.18 36.33 5.98
N ALA A 29 33.81 37.51 5.46
CA ALA A 29 34.04 37.88 4.07
C ALA A 29 35.54 38.05 3.71
N GLU A 30 36.40 38.34 4.68
CA GLU A 30 37.86 38.42 4.53
C GLU A 30 38.59 37.11 4.90
N ASP A 31 37.87 35.99 5.06
CA ASP A 31 38.42 34.67 5.45
C ASP A 31 39.09 34.68 6.85
N ARG A 32 38.70 35.62 7.73
CA ARG A 32 39.22 35.79 9.10
C ARG A 32 38.32 35.11 10.12
N HIS A 33 38.09 33.82 9.94
CA HIS A 33 37.10 33.05 10.72
C HIS A 33 37.42 32.92 12.21
N GLU A 34 38.71 32.77 12.58
CA GLU A 34 39.11 32.71 14.00
C GLU A 34 38.75 34.00 14.75
N GLU A 35 38.98 35.16 14.11
CA GLU A 35 38.62 36.46 14.67
C GLU A 35 37.10 36.64 14.72
N ALA A 36 36.38 36.14 13.71
CA ALA A 36 34.92 36.17 13.71
C ALA A 36 34.34 35.39 14.91
N VAL A 37 34.87 34.19 15.18
CA VAL A 37 34.45 33.36 16.34
C VAL A 37 34.83 34.03 17.67
N ALA A 38 36.01 34.64 17.76
CA ALA A 38 36.40 35.42 18.95
C ALA A 38 35.39 36.55 19.22
N VAL A 39 35.00 37.29 18.18
CA VAL A 39 33.98 38.35 18.27
C VAL A 39 32.62 37.79 18.67
N VAL A 40 32.20 36.58 18.25
CA VAL A 40 30.95 35.98 18.75
C VAL A 40 31.04 35.67 20.25
N ASN A 41 32.18 35.16 20.70
CA ASN A 41 32.41 34.71 22.08
C ASN A 41 32.58 35.85 23.10
N GLU A 42 32.89 37.06 22.64
CA GLU A 42 32.94 38.29 23.44
C GLU A 42 31.57 38.96 23.59
N GLY A 43 30.48 38.30 23.15
CA GLY A 43 29.12 38.78 23.28
C GLY A 43 28.66 38.93 24.72
N GLU A 44 28.13 40.11 25.07
CA GLU A 44 27.49 40.35 26.37
C GLU A 44 26.03 39.85 26.39
N ALA A 45 25.40 39.91 27.56
CA ALA A 45 24.04 39.43 27.75
C ALA A 45 23.04 40.15 26.85
N ILE A 46 22.10 39.39 26.28
CA ILE A 46 21.10 39.92 25.35
C ILE A 46 19.95 40.55 26.15
N PRO A 47 19.52 41.79 25.84
CA PRO A 47 18.31 42.35 26.43
C PRO A 47 17.06 41.52 26.05
N HIS A 48 16.01 41.56 26.88
CA HIS A 48 14.77 40.80 26.67
C HIS A 48 13.86 41.44 25.61
N GLU A 49 14.38 41.57 24.38
CA GLU A 49 13.70 42.12 23.21
C GLU A 49 13.96 41.21 22.00
N PRO A 50 12.98 40.93 21.13
CA PRO A 50 13.13 39.91 20.10
C PRO A 50 14.19 40.25 19.02
N GLY A 51 14.44 41.54 18.77
CA GLY A 51 15.43 42.01 17.79
C GLY A 51 16.88 41.62 18.13
N PRO A 52 17.38 41.99 19.33
CA PRO A 52 18.71 41.59 19.78
C PRO A 52 18.94 40.06 19.82
N TRP A 53 17.92 39.26 20.15
CA TRP A 53 17.98 37.79 20.09
C TRP A 53 18.11 37.27 18.65
N LEU A 54 17.38 37.88 17.70
CA LEU A 54 17.53 37.56 16.28
C LEU A 54 18.90 37.98 15.72
N ALA A 55 19.42 39.14 16.14
CA ALA A 55 20.74 39.61 15.74
C ALA A 55 21.85 38.67 16.26
N ALA A 56 21.73 38.18 17.50
CA ALA A 56 22.60 37.14 18.03
C ALA A 56 22.47 35.84 17.23
N ALA A 57 21.25 35.39 16.92
CA ALA A 57 21.05 34.19 16.09
C ALA A 57 21.77 34.28 14.74
N LYS A 58 21.62 35.41 14.04
CA LYS A 58 22.32 35.68 12.77
C LYS A 58 23.84 35.69 12.94
N THR A 59 24.33 36.19 14.07
CA THR A 59 25.76 36.26 14.40
C THR A 59 26.35 34.86 14.59
N TYR A 60 25.64 33.97 15.29
CA TYR A 60 26.04 32.57 15.48
C TYR A 60 25.97 31.79 14.16
N ALA A 61 24.93 32.01 13.34
CA ALA A 61 24.82 31.37 12.04
C ALA A 61 25.96 31.78 11.09
N ALA A 62 26.41 33.05 11.14
CA ALA A 62 27.48 33.55 10.28
C ALA A 62 28.84 32.87 10.51
N VAL A 63 29.07 32.32 11.72
CA VAL A 63 30.27 31.52 12.03
C VAL A 63 30.02 30.01 11.94
N GLY A 64 28.87 29.57 11.42
CA GLY A 64 28.54 28.15 11.26
C GLY A 64 27.92 27.47 12.47
N ALA A 65 27.64 28.20 13.56
CA ALA A 65 26.97 27.67 14.76
C ALA A 65 25.44 27.62 14.58
N VAL A 66 24.98 26.83 13.61
CA VAL A 66 23.59 26.82 13.12
C VAL A 66 22.60 26.30 14.16
N GLU A 67 22.97 25.31 14.97
CA GLU A 67 22.07 24.77 16.01
C GLU A 67 21.86 25.76 17.17
N GLN A 68 22.91 26.47 17.58
CA GLN A 68 22.81 27.56 18.54
C GLN A 68 21.98 28.72 17.97
N ALA A 69 22.13 29.02 16.68
CA ALA A 69 21.30 30.02 16.00
C ALA A 69 19.81 29.64 16.01
N LYS A 70 19.46 28.37 15.75
CA LYS A 70 18.06 27.89 15.84
C LYS A 70 17.48 28.06 17.25
N GLY A 71 18.27 27.75 18.27
CA GLY A 71 17.89 27.99 19.68
C GLY A 71 17.57 29.47 19.95
N LEU A 72 18.43 30.39 19.48
CA LEU A 72 18.24 31.83 19.66
C LEU A 72 17.03 32.39 18.89
N VAL A 73 16.72 31.86 17.70
CA VAL A 73 15.49 32.21 16.97
C VAL A 73 14.24 31.74 17.71
N ALA A 74 14.29 30.54 18.31
CA ALA A 74 13.18 30.03 19.12
C ALA A 74 12.95 30.92 20.35
N SER A 75 14.02 31.37 21.02
CA SER A 75 13.93 32.32 22.14
C SER A 75 13.37 33.68 21.71
N ALA A 76 13.72 34.20 20.53
CA ALA A 76 13.15 35.45 20.01
C ALA A 76 11.62 35.34 19.79
N LEU A 77 11.15 34.18 19.31
CA LEU A 77 9.72 33.90 19.11
C LEU A 77 8.98 33.55 20.41
N GLU A 78 9.70 33.18 21.47
CA GLU A 78 9.13 33.04 22.81
C GLU A 78 8.84 34.42 23.43
N ILE A 79 9.71 35.40 23.18
CA ILE A 79 9.53 36.80 23.63
C ILE A 79 8.37 37.47 22.90
N ASP A 80 8.32 37.33 21.56
CA ASP A 80 7.24 37.83 20.73
C ASP A 80 6.89 36.80 19.64
N PRO A 81 5.80 36.01 19.83
CA PRO A 81 5.36 35.01 18.87
C PRO A 81 4.99 35.58 17.50
N ASP A 82 4.75 36.89 17.40
CA ASP A 82 4.37 37.57 16.16
C ASP A 82 5.52 38.41 15.56
N TYR A 83 6.75 38.23 16.06
CA TYR A 83 7.92 38.89 15.51
C TYR A 83 8.31 38.35 14.13
N GLU A 84 7.73 38.96 13.11
CA GLU A 84 7.85 38.57 11.69
C GLU A 84 9.30 38.36 11.20
N PRO A 85 10.30 39.19 11.57
CA PRO A 85 11.68 38.96 11.16
C PRO A 85 12.28 37.64 11.66
N ALA A 86 11.88 37.16 12.84
CA ALA A 86 12.34 35.87 13.36
C ALA A 86 11.65 34.68 12.68
N LYS A 87 10.35 34.81 12.33
CA LYS A 87 9.64 33.79 11.53
C LYS A 87 10.28 33.61 10.16
N GLN A 88 10.60 34.72 9.49
CA GLN A 88 11.26 34.70 8.19
C GLN A 88 12.66 34.05 8.28
N TYR A 89 13.45 34.43 9.28
CA TYR A 89 14.78 33.86 9.46
C TYR A 89 14.75 32.38 9.89
N GLN A 90 13.72 31.95 10.63
CA GLN A 90 13.50 30.52 10.93
C GLN A 90 13.29 29.70 9.66
N GLU A 91 12.51 30.21 8.71
CA GLU A 91 12.31 29.57 7.40
C GLU A 91 13.59 29.59 6.56
N GLU A 92 14.38 30.67 6.59
CA GLU A 92 15.69 30.73 5.92
C GLU A 92 16.68 29.69 6.48
N LEU A 93 16.76 29.53 7.81
CA LEU A 93 17.60 28.51 8.43
C LEU A 93 17.13 27.09 8.09
N ARG A 94 15.81 26.86 7.99
CA ARG A 94 15.25 25.58 7.50
C ARG A 94 15.63 25.33 6.05
N ALA A 95 15.49 26.32 5.17
CA ALA A 95 15.83 26.20 3.75
C ALA A 95 17.34 25.99 3.52
N ALA A 96 18.21 26.68 4.26
CA ALA A 96 19.66 26.52 4.17
C ALA A 96 20.14 25.13 4.63
N THR A 97 19.48 24.55 5.64
CA THR A 97 19.78 23.18 6.11
C THR A 97 19.41 22.13 5.05
N VAL A 98 18.37 22.38 4.24
CA VAL A 98 17.90 21.49 3.16
C VAL A 98 18.82 21.50 1.93
N VAL A 99 19.49 22.62 1.64
CA VAL A 99 20.41 22.75 0.49
C VAL A 99 21.78 22.10 0.77
N SER A 100 22.22 22.03 2.03
CA SER A 100 23.49 21.38 2.42
C SER A 100 23.44 19.85 2.35
N LEU A 101 22.24 19.26 2.50
CA LEU A 101 22.03 17.81 2.52
C LEU A 101 21.69 17.19 1.15
N THR A 102 21.68 17.98 0.08
CA THR A 102 21.31 17.53 -1.29
C THR A 102 22.47 17.63 -2.30
N VAL A 103 23.73 17.48 -1.86
CA VAL A 103 24.86 17.34 -2.80
C VAL A 103 25.33 15.88 -2.82
N ASP A 104 25.08 15.28 -3.99
CA ASP A 104 25.38 13.93 -4.42
C ASP A 104 26.81 13.42 -4.12
N ASP A 105 26.87 12.09 -3.91
CA ASP A 105 28.02 11.17 -3.94
C ASP A 105 28.90 11.02 -2.68
N ILE A 106 28.49 10.12 -1.79
CA ILE A 106 29.43 9.24 -1.09
C ILE A 106 28.99 7.78 -1.26
N ASP A 107 29.71 7.08 -2.14
CA ASP A 107 30.03 5.66 -2.03
C ASP A 107 31.55 5.56 -1.76
N ASP A 108 31.92 4.51 -1.03
CA ASP A 108 33.05 4.35 -0.10
C ASP A 108 34.50 4.42 -0.63
N GLU A 109 35.40 4.96 0.21
CA GLU A 109 36.64 4.31 0.72
C GLU A 109 37.59 5.34 1.37
N VAL A 110 37.33 5.77 2.62
CA VAL A 110 38.36 6.12 3.63
C VAL A 110 37.73 5.91 5.02
N PRO A 111 38.33 5.14 5.95
CA PRO A 111 37.80 5.00 7.30
C PRO A 111 38.11 6.28 8.08
N VAL A 112 37.08 7.08 8.39
CA VAL A 112 37.19 8.18 9.36
C VAL A 112 36.62 7.68 10.68
N GLU A 113 37.49 7.13 11.53
CA GLU A 113 37.23 7.13 12.97
C GLU A 113 37.23 8.59 13.45
N GLN A 114 36.05 9.18 13.58
CA GLN A 114 35.84 10.32 14.46
C GLN A 114 34.66 10.00 15.38
N VAL A 115 35.00 9.86 16.67
CA VAL A 115 34.07 9.78 17.78
C VAL A 115 33.42 11.15 17.93
N TRP A 116 32.15 11.28 17.54
CA TRP A 116 31.32 12.43 17.92
C TRP A 116 30.61 12.04 19.21
N GLU A 117 31.20 12.40 20.36
CA GLU A 117 30.40 12.57 21.57
C GLU A 117 29.40 13.70 21.29
N GLU A 118 28.11 13.44 21.46
CA GLU A 118 27.08 14.47 21.37
C GLU A 118 27.44 15.61 22.34
N PRO A 119 27.68 16.86 21.89
CA PRO A 119 27.78 17.95 22.81
C PRO A 119 26.38 18.20 23.37
N THR A 120 26.17 17.85 24.64
CA THR A 120 25.03 18.30 25.43
C THR A 120 25.06 19.83 25.50
N ILE A 121 24.43 20.52 24.54
CA ILE A 121 24.19 21.96 24.63
C ILE A 121 22.78 22.15 25.17
N ALA A 122 22.70 22.67 26.40
CA ALA A 122 21.46 22.99 27.08
C ALA A 122 20.61 23.94 26.22
N LEU A 123 19.32 23.60 26.03
CA LEU A 123 18.33 24.56 25.54
C LEU A 123 18.41 25.82 26.41
N VAL A 124 18.79 26.94 25.78
CA VAL A 124 18.81 28.27 26.38
C VAL A 124 17.34 28.72 26.56
N LYS A 125 16.70 28.26 27.64
CA LYS A 125 15.36 28.71 28.03
C LYS A 125 15.48 30.11 28.62
N ALA A 126 14.73 31.08 28.09
CA ALA A 126 14.61 32.41 28.69
C ALA A 126 14.19 32.28 30.17
N SER A 127 14.92 32.90 31.09
CA SER A 127 14.52 32.92 32.49
C SER A 127 13.31 33.85 32.59
N GLY A 128 12.18 33.31 33.07
CA GLY A 128 10.92 34.06 33.20
C GLY A 128 10.96 35.23 34.21
N ASP A 129 12.14 35.62 34.68
CA ASP A 129 12.38 36.69 35.66
C ASP A 129 13.00 37.97 35.06
N GLY A 130 13.28 38.00 33.75
CA GLY A 130 13.87 39.16 33.07
C GLY A 130 15.35 39.41 33.36
N SER A 131 16.05 38.43 33.95
CA SER A 131 17.49 38.51 34.20
C SER A 131 18.32 38.29 32.91
N PRO A 132 19.40 39.06 32.69
CA PRO A 132 20.25 38.91 31.51
C PRO A 132 20.93 37.52 31.44
N MET A 133 20.79 36.83 30.30
CA MET A 133 21.29 35.47 30.10
C MET A 133 22.66 35.44 29.40
N THR A 134 23.57 34.62 29.90
CA THR A 134 24.89 34.41 29.28
C THR A 134 24.79 33.37 28.16
N LEU A 135 25.29 33.71 26.97
CA LEU A 135 25.22 32.83 25.79
C LEU A 135 26.31 31.74 25.79
N PRO A 136 26.04 30.57 25.16
CA PRO A 136 27.03 29.50 25.05
C PRO A 136 28.18 29.90 24.12
N LYS A 137 29.43 29.71 24.55
CA LYS A 137 30.60 29.97 23.71
C LYS A 137 30.69 28.97 22.55
N VAL A 138 31.05 29.47 21.37
CA VAL A 138 31.30 28.69 20.16
C VAL A 138 32.79 28.32 20.09
N ALA A 139 33.10 27.04 19.98
CA ALA A 139 34.47 26.57 19.73
C ALA A 139 34.43 25.59 18.55
N PHE A 140 35.28 25.83 17.56
CA PHE A 140 35.57 24.89 16.47
C PHE A 140 37.03 24.47 16.60
N SER A 141 37.35 23.23 16.26
CA SER A 141 38.74 22.78 16.13
C SER A 141 39.30 23.22 14.76
N ASN A 142 40.59 23.59 14.68
CA ASN A 142 41.23 24.01 13.41
C ASN A 142 41.11 22.93 12.30
N SER A 143 40.90 21.66 12.67
CA SER A 143 40.63 20.56 11.75
C SER A 143 39.25 20.59 11.09
N GLU A 144 38.22 21.13 11.75
CA GLU A 144 36.86 21.17 11.21
C GLU A 144 36.68 22.29 10.16
N ILE A 145 37.38 23.41 10.35
CA ILE A 145 37.35 24.54 9.40
C ILE A 145 38.11 24.18 8.12
N GLU A 146 39.27 23.52 8.23
CA GLU A 146 40.02 23.01 7.08
C GLU A 146 39.22 21.92 6.34
N ALA A 147 38.55 21.02 7.07
CA ALA A 147 37.72 19.96 6.49
C ALA A 147 36.51 20.49 5.70
N LEU A 148 35.86 21.57 6.19
CA LEU A 148 34.77 22.22 5.46
C LEU A 148 35.24 22.92 4.18
N ARG A 149 36.47 23.46 4.19
CA ARG A 149 37.12 24.08 3.02
C ARG A 149 37.50 23.02 1.98
N GLU A 150 38.13 21.93 2.40
CA GLU A 150 38.51 20.82 1.52
C GLU A 150 37.30 20.09 0.93
N ALA A 151 36.23 19.89 1.72
CA ALA A 151 34.99 19.29 1.23
C ALA A 151 34.34 20.12 0.12
N ARG A 152 34.34 21.45 0.26
CA ARG A 152 33.76 22.37 -0.74
C ARG A 152 34.52 22.35 -2.06
N ASP A 153 35.85 22.42 -2.01
CA ASP A 153 36.70 22.42 -3.20
C ASP A 153 36.68 21.04 -3.92
N ALA A 154 36.55 19.93 -3.18
CA ALA A 154 36.43 18.58 -3.73
C ALA A 154 35.10 18.34 -4.47
N ILE A 155 34.00 18.91 -3.97
CA ILE A 155 32.66 18.83 -4.59
C ILE A 155 32.63 19.55 -5.94
N GLU A 156 33.23 20.74 -6.04
CA GLU A 156 33.26 21.50 -7.30
C GLU A 156 34.07 20.79 -8.40
N GLN A 157 35.18 20.14 -8.03
CA GLN A 157 35.98 19.35 -8.97
C GLN A 157 35.27 18.07 -9.44
N ARG A 158 34.52 17.38 -8.56
CA ARG A 158 33.74 16.19 -8.93
C ARG A 158 32.60 16.52 -9.91
N ARG A 159 31.87 17.62 -9.69
CA ARG A 159 30.81 18.08 -10.62
C ARG A 159 31.33 18.33 -12.03
N ALA A 160 32.52 18.92 -12.18
CA ALA A 160 33.14 19.17 -13.48
C ALA A 160 33.51 17.88 -14.23
N GLN A 161 33.87 16.82 -13.51
CA GLN A 161 34.23 15.52 -14.10
C GLN A 161 33.02 14.69 -14.52
N VAL A 162 31.95 14.66 -13.71
CA VAL A 162 30.69 13.95 -14.03
C VAL A 162 30.05 14.54 -15.29
N MET A 163 29.96 15.86 -15.38
CA MET A 163 29.45 16.53 -16.58
C MET A 163 30.25 16.21 -17.86
N ARG A 164 31.55 15.95 -17.75
CA ARG A 164 32.39 15.57 -18.89
C ARG A 164 32.18 14.10 -19.28
N ARG A 165 31.97 13.20 -18.31
CA ARG A 165 31.70 11.78 -18.54
C ARG A 165 30.34 11.55 -19.22
N ASP A 166 29.30 12.25 -18.77
CA ASP A 166 27.94 12.08 -19.32
C ASP A 166 27.81 12.63 -20.74
N LYS A 167 28.53 13.72 -21.05
CA LYS A 167 28.65 14.22 -22.42
C LYS A 167 29.38 13.23 -23.33
N PHE A 168 30.39 12.51 -22.83
CA PHE A 168 31.11 11.52 -23.62
C PHE A 168 30.29 10.23 -23.84
N ASN A 169 29.59 9.77 -22.80
CA ASN A 169 28.74 8.57 -22.86
C ASN A 169 27.53 8.77 -23.77
N SER A 170 26.88 9.94 -23.74
CA SER A 170 25.75 10.22 -24.63
C SER A 170 26.16 10.24 -26.11
N VAL A 171 27.33 10.78 -26.43
CA VAL A 171 27.88 10.74 -27.80
C VAL A 171 28.22 9.31 -28.22
N ALA A 172 28.87 8.53 -27.35
CA ALA A 172 29.25 7.15 -27.64
C ALA A 172 28.02 6.26 -27.90
N VAL A 173 26.99 6.34 -27.06
CA VAL A 173 25.73 5.59 -27.22
C VAL A 173 25.02 5.97 -28.51
N THR A 174 24.97 7.28 -28.82
CA THR A 174 24.33 7.76 -30.05
C THR A 174 25.02 7.22 -31.30
N VAL A 175 26.35 7.22 -31.33
CA VAL A 175 27.12 6.65 -32.46
C VAL A 175 26.86 5.15 -32.61
N LEU A 176 26.80 4.41 -31.50
CA LEU A 176 26.60 2.96 -31.51
C LEU A 176 25.22 2.56 -32.07
N ILE A 177 24.17 3.31 -31.69
CA ILE A 177 22.82 3.13 -32.24
C ILE A 177 22.80 3.41 -33.75
N HIS A 178 23.46 4.47 -34.22
CA HIS A 178 23.48 4.79 -35.65
C HIS A 178 24.23 3.74 -36.48
N VAL A 179 25.32 3.17 -35.96
CA VAL A 179 26.05 2.08 -36.62
C VAL A 179 25.18 0.82 -36.74
N LEU A 180 24.43 0.48 -35.69
CA LEU A 180 23.50 -0.66 -35.71
C LEU A 180 22.37 -0.48 -36.74
N ILE A 181 21.80 0.72 -36.84
CA ILE A 181 20.78 1.03 -37.84
C ILE A 181 21.36 0.90 -39.26
N PHE A 182 22.58 1.39 -39.49
CA PHE A 182 23.23 1.32 -40.80
C PHE A 182 23.55 -0.13 -41.21
N LEU A 183 23.99 -0.96 -40.27
CA LEU A 183 24.19 -2.40 -40.47
C LEU A 183 22.87 -3.12 -40.77
N GLY A 184 21.80 -2.80 -40.07
CA GLY A 184 20.47 -3.36 -40.33
C GLY A 184 19.95 -3.03 -41.73
N LEU A 185 20.09 -1.76 -42.16
CA LEU A 185 19.65 -1.31 -43.47
C LEU A 185 20.46 -1.93 -44.62
N THR A 186 21.77 -2.07 -44.46
CA THR A 186 22.63 -2.71 -45.47
C THR A 186 22.31 -4.20 -45.63
N LEU A 187 21.97 -4.89 -44.54
CA LEU A 187 21.53 -6.29 -44.57
C LEU A 187 20.22 -6.47 -45.34
N ILE A 188 19.25 -5.58 -45.12
CA ILE A 188 17.96 -5.59 -45.85
C ILE A 188 18.15 -5.33 -47.35
N VAL A 189 19.00 -4.37 -47.72
CA VAL A 189 19.27 -4.07 -49.14
C VAL A 189 19.96 -5.25 -49.84
N SER A 190 20.88 -5.94 -49.15
CA SER A 190 21.61 -7.09 -49.71
C SER A 190 20.76 -8.34 -49.99
N GLN A 191 19.55 -8.44 -49.40
CA GLN A 191 18.67 -9.61 -49.53
C GLN A 191 17.53 -9.42 -50.55
N THR A 192 17.49 -8.33 -51.31
CA THR A 192 16.46 -8.15 -52.36
C THR A 192 16.90 -8.77 -53.70
N PRO A 193 16.21 -9.83 -54.21
CA PRO A 193 16.56 -10.42 -55.51
C PRO A 193 16.17 -9.49 -56.68
N PRO A 194 16.92 -9.52 -57.80
CA PRO A 194 16.69 -8.62 -58.93
C PRO A 194 15.32 -8.86 -59.59
N ARG A 195 14.57 -7.78 -59.82
CA ARG A 195 13.28 -7.82 -60.53
C ARG A 195 13.52 -8.13 -62.02
N ILE A 196 13.24 -9.35 -62.43
CA ILE A 196 13.20 -9.74 -63.85
C ILE A 196 11.85 -9.30 -64.44
N PRO A 197 11.81 -8.53 -65.54
CA PRO A 197 10.55 -8.13 -66.19
C PRO A 197 9.86 -9.35 -66.85
N PRO A 198 8.52 -9.37 -66.94
CA PRO A 198 7.79 -10.54 -67.46
C PRO A 198 8.02 -10.71 -68.96
N GLN A 199 8.45 -11.91 -69.37
CA GLN A 199 8.48 -12.33 -70.76
C GLN A 199 7.06 -12.74 -71.21
N ILE A 200 6.57 -12.10 -72.27
CA ILE A 200 5.37 -12.55 -73.00
C ILE A 200 5.81 -13.70 -73.90
N VAL A 201 5.34 -14.92 -73.61
CA VAL A 201 5.51 -16.08 -74.49
C VAL A 201 4.15 -16.46 -75.05
N ALA A 202 3.96 -16.28 -76.36
CA ALA A 202 2.83 -16.82 -77.09
C ALA A 202 3.09 -18.32 -77.33
N SER A 203 2.20 -19.18 -76.83
CA SER A 203 2.26 -20.63 -77.04
C SER A 203 1.27 -21.03 -78.13
N ALA A 204 1.77 -21.57 -79.25
CA ALA A 204 0.94 -22.28 -80.22
C ALA A 204 0.79 -23.75 -79.79
N SER A 205 -0.44 -24.28 -79.89
CA SER A 205 -0.80 -25.64 -79.49
C SER A 205 -0.29 -26.72 -80.46
N PRO A 206 0.19 -27.87 -79.95
CA PRO A 206 0.17 -29.14 -80.68
C PRO A 206 -0.84 -30.15 -80.08
N PRO A 207 -1.20 -31.21 -80.83
CA PRO A 207 -2.51 -31.85 -80.79
C PRO A 207 -2.65 -32.97 -79.73
N GLN A 208 -3.90 -33.24 -79.36
CA GLN A 208 -4.33 -34.33 -78.46
C GLN A 208 -4.06 -35.73 -79.05
N PRO A 209 -3.71 -36.70 -78.18
CA PRO A 209 -4.10 -38.09 -78.35
C PRO A 209 -5.01 -38.59 -77.21
N ASP A 210 -5.82 -39.60 -77.57
CA ASP A 210 -7.08 -40.06 -76.97
C ASP A 210 -7.05 -40.57 -75.51
N GLU A 211 -8.21 -40.41 -74.86
CA GLU A 211 -8.61 -41.01 -73.58
C GLU A 211 -8.86 -42.52 -73.70
N THR A 212 -8.41 -43.31 -72.71
CA THR A 212 -9.16 -44.48 -72.21
C THR A 212 -8.95 -44.64 -70.70
N ILE A 213 -10.05 -44.83 -69.98
CA ILE A 213 -10.20 -44.79 -68.51
C ILE A 213 -10.11 -46.22 -67.95
N GLU A 214 -9.40 -46.43 -66.84
CA GLU A 214 -9.67 -47.57 -65.93
C GLU A 214 -9.80 -47.13 -64.47
N ASN A 215 -10.94 -47.47 -63.87
CA ASN A 215 -11.29 -47.28 -62.47
C ASN A 215 -10.75 -48.45 -61.62
N VAL A 216 -10.05 -48.19 -60.51
CA VAL A 216 -9.89 -49.19 -59.43
C VAL A 216 -9.96 -48.54 -58.05
N THR A 217 -10.88 -49.05 -57.23
CA THR A 217 -11.19 -48.69 -55.85
C THR A 217 -10.36 -49.49 -54.82
N LEU A 218 -10.16 -48.86 -53.65
CA LEU A 218 -9.34 -49.23 -52.47
C LEU A 218 -9.50 -50.66 -51.91
N ASN A 219 -8.41 -51.20 -51.34
CA ASN A 219 -8.48 -52.23 -50.30
C ASN A 219 -7.42 -52.07 -49.17
N LYS A 220 -7.87 -52.45 -47.97
CA LYS A 220 -7.34 -52.26 -46.60
C LYS A 220 -6.22 -53.25 -46.25
N PRO A 221 -5.15 -52.88 -45.52
CA PRO A 221 -4.19 -53.87 -45.04
C PRO A 221 -4.57 -54.43 -43.65
N THR A 222 -4.60 -55.77 -43.58
CA THR A 222 -4.59 -56.58 -42.35
C THR A 222 -3.20 -57.20 -42.20
N VAL A 223 -2.61 -57.18 -41.01
CA VAL A 223 -1.31 -57.81 -40.74
C VAL A 223 -1.42 -58.78 -39.57
N ALA A 224 -0.94 -60.00 -39.79
CA ALA A 224 -0.57 -61.01 -38.80
C ALA A 224 0.44 -62.00 -39.47
N PRO A 225 1.12 -62.90 -38.74
CA PRO A 225 2.03 -62.69 -37.60
C PRO A 225 3.38 -63.43 -37.82
N THR A 226 4.19 -63.60 -36.75
CA THR A 226 5.37 -64.51 -36.55
C THR A 226 6.73 -64.08 -37.13
N SER A 227 7.91 -64.34 -36.53
CA SER A 227 8.39 -64.80 -35.21
C SER A 227 9.92 -64.70 -35.22
N ALA A 228 10.53 -64.08 -34.18
CA ALA A 228 11.76 -64.49 -33.46
C ALA A 228 13.12 -64.54 -34.26
N VAL A 229 14.34 -64.19 -33.76
CA VAL A 229 14.98 -64.18 -32.43
C VAL A 229 16.26 -63.29 -32.45
N ASN A 230 16.52 -62.57 -31.33
CA ASN A 230 17.79 -62.04 -30.74
C ASN A 230 18.57 -60.90 -31.43
N SER A 231 19.12 -59.88 -30.75
CA SER A 231 19.42 -59.66 -29.32
C SER A 231 19.78 -58.19 -29.06
N ALA A 232 19.24 -57.56 -28.00
CA ALA A 232 19.93 -56.69 -27.02
C ALA A 232 18.93 -55.89 -26.13
N ILE A 233 18.84 -56.28 -24.85
CA ILE A 233 18.92 -55.47 -23.60
C ILE A 233 18.06 -54.17 -23.56
N ALA A 234 17.07 -53.97 -22.67
CA ALA A 234 16.96 -54.32 -21.25
C ALA A 234 15.52 -54.68 -20.86
N ASP A 235 15.38 -55.71 -20.04
CA ASP A 235 14.11 -56.18 -19.50
C ASP A 235 13.87 -55.71 -18.06
N ILE A 236 12.59 -55.67 -17.77
CA ILE A 236 11.89 -55.14 -16.60
C ILE A 236 12.25 -55.89 -15.31
N ILE A 237 12.39 -55.15 -14.21
CA ILE A 237 12.08 -55.68 -12.88
C ILE A 237 10.88 -54.89 -12.33
N SER A 238 9.75 -55.57 -12.24
CA SER A 238 8.67 -55.22 -11.33
C SER A 238 9.16 -55.39 -9.89
N VAL A 239 8.88 -54.43 -9.02
CA VAL A 239 8.92 -54.69 -7.58
C VAL A 239 7.58 -54.28 -6.98
N ASN A 240 6.77 -55.29 -6.65
CA ASN A 240 5.93 -55.23 -5.47
C ASN A 240 6.89 -55.23 -4.27
N ALA A 241 7.00 -54.09 -3.60
CA ALA A 241 7.46 -54.04 -2.22
C ALA A 241 6.42 -53.29 -1.41
N THR A 242 5.67 -54.06 -0.63
CA THR A 242 5.17 -53.62 0.67
C THR A 242 6.35 -53.04 1.45
N SER A 243 6.42 -51.72 1.58
CA SER A 243 7.23 -51.10 2.62
C SER A 243 6.37 -50.93 3.86
N THR A 244 6.59 -51.88 4.76
CA THR A 244 6.41 -51.79 6.20
C THR A 244 6.65 -50.39 6.73
N PHE A 245 5.67 -49.91 7.47
CA PHE A 245 5.76 -48.88 8.48
C PHE A 245 6.95 -49.18 9.42
N SER A 246 8.13 -48.66 9.10
CA SER A 246 9.21 -48.53 10.08
C SER A 246 9.11 -47.12 10.65
N VAL A 247 8.38 -47.02 11.75
CA VAL A 247 8.53 -45.91 12.69
C VAL A 247 9.98 -45.97 13.16
N SER A 248 10.84 -45.12 12.62
CA SER A 248 11.93 -44.63 13.45
C SER A 248 11.26 -43.83 14.54
N ARG A 249 10.95 -44.51 15.66
CA ARG A 249 10.96 -43.87 16.98
C ARG A 249 12.39 -43.37 17.13
N ALA A 250 12.65 -42.17 16.63
CA ALA A 250 13.28 -41.25 17.53
C ALA A 250 12.20 -41.01 18.59
N ASP A 251 12.31 -41.73 19.71
CA ASP A 251 12.00 -41.11 20.99
C ASP A 251 12.93 -39.89 21.07
N ILE A 252 12.59 -38.82 20.34
CA ILE A 252 12.78 -37.51 20.91
C ILE A 252 11.83 -37.60 22.08
N ALA A 253 12.40 -37.84 23.25
CA ALA A 253 11.77 -37.38 24.45
C ALA A 253 11.27 -35.98 24.09
N ILE A 254 9.94 -35.85 23.95
CA ILE A 254 9.28 -34.69 24.52
C ILE A 254 9.82 -34.75 25.94
N ALA A 255 10.92 -34.02 26.17
CA ALA A 255 11.23 -33.63 27.50
C ALA A 255 9.93 -32.94 27.88
N ASP A 256 9.16 -33.63 28.74
CA ASP A 256 8.34 -32.95 29.71
C ASP A 256 9.13 -31.68 30.02
N VAL A 257 8.54 -30.55 29.67
CA VAL A 257 8.93 -29.29 30.28
C VAL A 257 8.72 -29.57 31.75
N ALA A 258 9.79 -30.05 32.38
CA ALA A 258 9.93 -30.03 33.80
C ALA A 258 9.70 -28.56 34.11
N VAL A 259 8.54 -28.32 34.71
CA VAL A 259 8.30 -27.18 35.57
C VAL A 259 9.36 -27.29 36.65
N GLN A 260 10.59 -26.92 36.31
CA GLN A 260 11.67 -26.76 37.25
C GLN A 260 11.52 -25.34 37.76
N THR A 261 10.66 -25.29 38.76
CA THR A 261 10.59 -24.25 39.78
C THR A 261 12.00 -23.80 40.13
N GLY A 262 12.27 -22.51 39.91
CA GLY A 262 13.33 -21.75 40.56
C GLY A 262 14.75 -22.01 40.05
N MET A 263 15.20 -21.16 39.13
CA MET A 263 16.43 -20.40 39.36
C MET A 263 16.40 -19.14 38.52
N GLU A 264 16.43 -18.01 39.22
CA GLU A 264 16.43 -16.65 38.71
C GLU A 264 17.64 -16.42 37.80
N PHE A 265 17.38 -16.06 36.54
CA PHE A 265 18.30 -15.27 35.73
C PHE A 265 17.46 -14.31 34.88
N ASN A 266 17.05 -13.21 35.50
CA ASN A 266 16.74 -11.99 34.78
C ASN A 266 18.09 -11.38 34.36
N PRO A 267 18.48 -11.32 33.07
CA PRO A 267 19.45 -10.31 32.68
C PRO A 267 18.75 -8.96 32.83
N SER A 268 19.15 -8.23 33.86
CA SER A 268 18.69 -6.88 34.14
C SER A 268 18.65 -6.05 32.86
N MET A 269 17.53 -5.37 32.61
CA MET A 269 17.47 -4.27 31.67
C MET A 269 18.48 -3.20 32.10
N SER A 270 19.70 -3.27 31.55
CA SER A 270 20.66 -2.19 31.56
C SER A 270 20.32 -1.29 30.37
N LEU A 271 19.57 -0.23 30.67
CA LEU A 271 19.54 0.95 29.81
C LEU A 271 20.88 1.67 30.03
N GLY A 272 21.78 1.56 29.07
CA GLY A 272 23.04 2.33 29.04
C GLY A 272 24.29 1.52 29.34
N MET A 273 24.93 1.01 28.28
CA MET A 273 26.36 1.04 27.96
C MET A 273 26.64 -0.01 26.85
N PRO A 274 27.38 0.32 25.79
CA PRO A 274 27.68 -0.62 24.72
C PRO A 274 28.69 -1.64 25.22
N THR A 275 28.31 -2.92 25.26
CA THR A 275 29.28 -4.01 25.39
C THR A 275 29.80 -4.37 24.00
N SER A 276 31.12 -4.44 23.89
CA SER A 276 31.91 -4.72 22.70
C SER A 276 31.43 -5.96 21.93
N THR A 277 31.34 -5.84 20.60
CA THR A 277 31.38 -6.87 19.54
C THR A 277 30.98 -8.30 19.92
N GLU A 278 29.86 -8.81 19.34
CA GLU A 278 29.71 -10.16 18.71
C GLU A 278 28.29 -10.77 18.64
N SER A 279 27.23 -9.96 18.73
CA SER A 279 25.97 -10.32 18.05
C SER A 279 25.05 -9.14 17.85
N LYS A 280 24.63 -8.91 16.60
CA LYS A 280 23.56 -7.95 16.30
C LYS A 280 22.25 -8.46 16.90
N MET A 281 21.50 -7.58 17.57
CA MET A 281 20.30 -7.94 18.34
C MET A 281 19.05 -7.31 17.71
N MET A 282 17.92 -7.99 17.78
CA MET A 282 16.59 -7.42 17.49
C MET A 282 15.69 -7.71 18.68
N PHE A 283 15.16 -6.67 19.33
CA PHE A 283 14.29 -6.77 20.51
C PHE A 283 14.87 -7.68 21.61
N GLY A 284 16.16 -7.53 21.89
CA GLY A 284 16.86 -8.36 22.87
C GLY A 284 17.07 -9.82 22.44
N GLN A 285 16.77 -10.18 21.19
CA GLN A 285 17.03 -11.50 20.61
C GLN A 285 18.27 -11.46 19.71
N LYS A 286 19.17 -12.43 19.89
CA LYS A 286 20.38 -12.56 19.06
C LYS A 286 20.03 -12.94 17.63
N MET A 287 20.46 -12.15 16.66
CA MET A 287 20.32 -12.47 15.24
C MET A 287 21.57 -13.21 14.79
N GLU A 288 21.46 -14.52 14.56
CA GLU A 288 22.54 -15.39 14.13
C GLU A 288 22.73 -15.35 12.61
N ILE A 289 22.82 -14.17 12.01
CA ILE A 289 23.13 -14.07 10.57
C ILE A 289 24.63 -14.32 10.36
N ASP A 290 24.98 -14.91 9.21
CA ASP A 290 26.37 -15.28 8.91
C ASP A 290 27.22 -14.06 8.44
N GLY A 291 26.60 -12.89 8.27
CA GLY A 291 27.23 -11.63 7.87
C GLY A 291 26.64 -10.39 8.56
N GLU A 292 26.65 -9.24 7.89
CA GLU A 292 26.29 -7.95 8.51
C GLU A 292 24.97 -7.36 8.02
N VAL A 293 24.49 -7.73 6.83
CA VAL A 293 23.36 -7.07 6.17
C VAL A 293 22.07 -7.87 6.39
N LEU A 294 21.10 -7.26 7.05
CA LEU A 294 19.77 -7.85 7.26
C LEU A 294 18.79 -7.31 6.22
N GLY A 295 18.22 -8.15 5.38
CA GLY A 295 17.07 -7.77 4.58
C GLY A 295 15.82 -7.68 5.45
N VAL A 296 15.07 -6.58 5.39
CA VAL A 296 13.89 -6.37 6.22
C VAL A 296 12.66 -6.30 5.32
N ILE A 297 11.64 -7.10 5.59
CA ILE A 297 10.34 -7.05 4.92
C ILE A 297 9.30 -6.64 5.96
N LEU A 298 8.62 -5.53 5.70
CA LEU A 298 7.61 -4.97 6.60
C LEU A 298 6.24 -4.95 5.90
N ASP A 299 5.26 -5.57 6.52
CA ASP A 299 3.86 -5.50 6.12
C ASP A 299 3.29 -4.10 6.36
N VAL A 300 2.86 -3.43 5.30
CA VAL A 300 2.22 -2.11 5.35
C VAL A 300 0.73 -2.23 5.10
N SER A 301 0.05 -2.56 6.18
CA SER A 301 -1.39 -2.67 6.25
C SER A 301 -1.92 -1.92 7.48
N GLY A 302 -3.24 -1.80 7.57
CA GLY A 302 -3.91 -1.10 8.67
C GLY A 302 -3.64 -1.70 10.05
N SER A 303 -3.63 -3.03 10.13
CA SER A 303 -3.29 -3.80 11.34
C SER A 303 -1.83 -3.60 11.76
N MET A 304 -0.95 -3.28 10.82
CA MET A 304 0.50 -3.21 11.05
C MET A 304 1.03 -1.81 11.32
N ALA A 305 0.33 -0.77 10.82
CA ALA A 305 0.79 0.61 10.84
C ALA A 305 1.16 1.14 12.24
N GLU A 306 0.51 0.68 13.30
CA GLU A 306 0.85 1.11 14.67
C GLU A 306 2.22 0.60 15.16
N PHE A 307 2.67 -0.54 14.64
CA PHE A 307 3.91 -1.21 15.04
C PHE A 307 5.12 -0.79 14.22
N LEU A 308 4.93 -0.46 12.93
CA LEU A 308 6.00 -0.21 11.98
C LEU A 308 7.05 0.80 12.47
N PRO A 309 6.70 1.98 13.05
CA PRO A 309 7.71 2.93 13.51
C PRO A 309 8.57 2.41 14.66
N ALA A 310 8.09 1.46 15.45
CA ALA A 310 8.88 0.83 16.51
C ALA A 310 9.84 -0.22 15.95
N VAL A 311 9.38 -1.01 14.97
CA VAL A 311 10.19 -2.01 14.29
C VAL A 311 11.32 -1.37 13.49
N VAL A 312 11.04 -0.32 12.71
CA VAL A 312 12.08 0.41 11.96
C VAL A 312 13.13 0.98 12.92
N ARG A 313 12.71 1.58 14.03
CA ARG A 313 13.64 2.08 15.06
C ARG A 313 14.50 0.97 15.68
N GLU A 314 13.97 -0.24 15.84
CA GLU A 314 14.76 -1.37 16.33
C GLU A 314 15.76 -1.88 15.29
N VAL A 315 15.34 -1.95 14.02
CA VAL A 315 16.24 -2.24 12.90
C VAL A 315 17.38 -1.23 12.89
N ASP A 316 17.09 0.06 12.99
CA ASP A 316 18.11 1.10 12.85
C ASP A 316 19.13 1.12 13.99
N LYS A 317 18.81 0.57 15.17
CA LYS A 317 19.76 0.43 16.29
C LYS A 317 20.88 -0.57 16.00
N SER A 318 20.54 -1.70 15.38
CA SER A 318 21.48 -2.83 15.21
C SER A 318 21.89 -3.07 13.76
N PHE A 319 21.13 -2.50 12.82
CA PHE A 319 21.12 -2.82 11.40
C PHE A 319 20.83 -1.57 10.55
N LYS A 320 21.46 -0.43 10.90
CA LYS A 320 21.22 0.90 10.30
C LYS A 320 21.14 0.90 8.76
N ASP A 321 22.05 0.21 8.10
CA ASP A 321 22.16 0.22 6.63
C ASP A 321 21.31 -0.86 5.95
N SER A 322 20.45 -1.54 6.69
CA SER A 322 19.64 -2.63 6.14
C SER A 322 18.60 -2.15 5.13
N PRO A 323 18.46 -2.85 3.99
CA PRO A 323 17.40 -2.57 3.03
C PRO A 323 16.04 -2.96 3.61
N VAL A 324 15.15 -1.98 3.71
CA VAL A 324 13.78 -2.17 4.22
C VAL A 324 12.79 -2.13 3.06
N VAL A 325 12.12 -3.25 2.81
CA VAL A 325 11.10 -3.39 1.76
C VAL A 325 9.71 -3.41 2.39
N TYR A 326 8.91 -2.40 2.07
CA TYR A 326 7.53 -2.27 2.48
C TYR A 326 6.61 -3.04 1.52
N VAL A 327 5.79 -3.94 2.07
CA VAL A 327 4.92 -4.85 1.33
C VAL A 327 3.48 -4.65 1.75
N ARG A 328 2.59 -4.32 0.79
CA ARG A 328 1.19 -3.99 1.13
C ARG A 328 0.28 -5.18 1.38
N ASN A 329 0.66 -6.36 0.87
CA ASN A 329 -0.04 -7.62 1.09
C ASN A 329 1.00 -8.72 1.28
N MET A 330 1.01 -9.38 2.44
CA MET A 330 1.92 -10.46 2.79
C MET A 330 1.45 -11.81 2.24
N LEU A 331 1.05 -11.80 0.96
CA LEU A 331 0.49 -12.92 0.24
C LEU A 331 1.59 -13.77 -0.43
N ILE A 332 1.58 -15.08 -0.18
CA ILE A 332 2.44 -16.05 -0.87
C ILE A 332 1.56 -16.99 -1.68
N ASN A 333 1.63 -16.88 -3.00
CA ASN A 333 0.90 -17.75 -3.92
C ASN A 333 1.68 -17.93 -5.22
N LYS A 334 1.17 -18.77 -6.13
CA LYS A 334 1.85 -19.12 -7.39
C LYS A 334 1.70 -18.09 -8.52
N GLN A 335 0.95 -17.00 -8.32
CA GLN A 335 0.70 -16.03 -9.38
C GLN A 335 1.97 -15.22 -9.66
N SER A 336 2.38 -15.14 -10.93
CA SER A 336 3.33 -14.12 -11.38
C SER A 336 2.57 -12.79 -11.45
N SER A 337 2.83 -11.88 -10.53
CA SER A 337 2.39 -10.49 -10.70
C SER A 337 3.51 -9.67 -11.33
N ASP A 338 3.14 -8.62 -12.08
CA ASP A 338 4.01 -7.52 -12.50
C ASP A 338 4.40 -6.63 -11.30
N SER A 339 4.61 -7.24 -10.13
CA SER A 339 5.08 -6.54 -8.95
C SER A 339 6.56 -6.25 -9.10
N GLU A 340 6.95 -5.03 -8.78
CA GLU A 340 8.34 -4.59 -8.78
C GLU A 340 8.67 -3.91 -7.46
N VAL A 341 9.96 -3.85 -7.13
CA VAL A 341 10.45 -3.14 -5.95
C VAL A 341 11.04 -1.82 -6.42
N ARG A 342 10.55 -0.70 -5.89
CA ARG A 342 11.06 0.64 -6.19
C ARG A 342 11.72 1.24 -4.98
N SER A 343 12.82 1.97 -5.19
CA SER A 343 13.40 2.82 -4.15
C SER A 343 12.39 3.90 -3.75
N ILE A 344 12.31 4.17 -2.45
CA ILE A 344 11.54 5.30 -1.95
C ILE A 344 12.39 6.56 -2.10
N ILE A 345 11.85 7.54 -2.83
CA ILE A 345 12.47 8.85 -3.06
C ILE A 345 11.60 9.86 -2.32
N ALA A 346 12.19 10.61 -1.38
CA ALA A 346 11.45 11.44 -0.43
C ALA A 346 10.51 12.46 -1.11
N GLU A 347 10.96 13.05 -2.21
CA GLU A 347 10.21 14.02 -3.02
C GLU A 347 9.01 13.39 -3.74
N GLU A 348 9.07 12.10 -4.03
CA GLU A 348 7.98 11.35 -4.68
C GLU A 348 6.92 10.87 -3.68
N VAL A 349 7.19 10.94 -2.37
CA VAL A 349 6.25 10.58 -1.29
C VAL A 349 5.18 11.68 -1.15
N VAL A 350 4.30 11.72 -2.15
CA VAL A 350 3.13 12.59 -2.27
C VAL A 350 1.94 11.77 -2.79
N PRO A 351 0.68 12.15 -2.50
CA PRO A 351 -0.47 11.36 -2.92
C PRO A 351 -0.74 11.38 -4.44
N PHE A 352 -0.44 12.50 -5.09
CA PHE A 352 -0.67 12.69 -6.53
C PHE A 352 0.60 13.19 -7.21
N ASP A 353 0.84 12.69 -8.41
CA ASP A 353 1.88 13.19 -9.28
C ASP A 353 1.63 14.69 -9.56
N PRO A 354 2.61 15.58 -9.32
CA PRO A 354 2.40 17.02 -9.44
C PRO A 354 2.12 17.46 -10.89
N ILE A 355 2.59 16.71 -11.89
CA ILE A 355 2.47 17.01 -13.31
C ILE A 355 1.20 16.38 -13.89
N HIS A 356 1.04 15.07 -13.70
CA HIS A 356 -0.02 14.29 -14.33
C HIS A 356 -1.32 14.26 -13.51
N LYS A 357 -1.28 14.69 -12.24
CA LYS A 357 -2.41 14.64 -11.29
C LYS A 357 -2.99 13.24 -11.11
N THR A 358 -2.21 12.21 -11.42
CA THR A 358 -2.55 10.80 -11.23
C THR A 358 -2.09 10.32 -9.86
N HIS A 359 -2.67 9.24 -9.34
CA HIS A 359 -2.27 8.66 -8.06
C HIS A 359 -0.80 8.19 -8.12
N THR A 360 0.01 8.46 -7.11
CA THR A 360 1.35 7.86 -6.98
C THR A 360 1.24 6.46 -6.34
N PRO A 361 2.33 5.67 -6.32
CA PRO A 361 2.37 4.45 -5.51
C PRO A 361 2.15 4.69 -4.00
N TYR A 362 2.38 5.92 -3.51
CA TYR A 362 2.24 6.31 -2.10
C TYR A 362 0.86 6.82 -1.73
N TRP A 363 -0.06 6.96 -2.70
CA TRP A 363 -1.43 7.46 -2.49
C TRP A 363 -2.14 6.82 -1.28
N PHE A 364 -1.86 5.54 -1.03
CA PHE A 364 -2.43 4.80 0.10
C PHE A 364 -2.11 5.38 1.48
N LEU A 365 -0.97 6.04 1.65
CA LEU A 365 -0.61 6.68 2.92
C LEU A 365 -1.59 7.80 3.30
N TRP A 366 -2.28 8.42 2.34
CA TRP A 366 -3.26 9.46 2.65
C TRP A 366 -4.71 9.00 2.58
N TYR A 367 -5.00 7.95 1.82
CA TYR A 367 -6.39 7.60 1.49
C TYR A 367 -6.81 6.18 1.90
N ASP A 368 -5.86 5.26 2.10
CA ASP A 368 -6.16 3.90 2.55
C ASP A 368 -5.78 3.70 4.02
N LEU A 369 -4.55 4.05 4.41
CA LEU A 369 -4.00 3.76 5.73
C LEU A 369 -4.68 4.54 6.86
N PRO A 370 -5.00 5.85 6.73
CA PRO A 370 -5.73 6.60 7.74
C PRO A 370 -7.12 6.03 8.07
N ARG A 371 -7.65 5.23 7.15
CA ARG A 371 -8.94 4.56 7.34
C ARG A 371 -8.88 3.28 8.15
N LYS A 372 -7.67 2.78 8.36
CA LYS A 372 -7.43 1.50 9.02
C LYS A 372 -6.57 1.65 10.28
N ALA A 373 -5.79 2.73 10.36
CA ALA A 373 -4.92 3.08 11.46
C ALA A 373 -5.04 4.57 11.81
N PRO A 374 -4.91 4.95 13.10
CA PRO A 374 -4.92 6.36 13.50
C PRO A 374 -3.88 7.22 12.76
N GLN A 375 -4.27 8.43 12.35
CA GLN A 375 -3.47 9.33 11.50
C GLN A 375 -2.04 9.55 12.00
N ARG A 376 -1.83 9.68 13.31
CA ARG A 376 -0.50 9.85 13.93
C ARG A 376 0.52 8.75 13.60
N TYR A 377 0.07 7.52 13.34
CA TYR A 377 0.96 6.42 12.96
C TYR A 377 1.31 6.51 11.48
N VAL A 378 0.33 6.91 10.68
CA VAL A 378 0.49 7.17 9.26
C VAL A 378 1.44 8.33 9.02
N ASP A 379 1.32 9.42 9.78
CA ASP A 379 2.22 10.58 9.70
C ASP A 379 3.67 10.18 10.02
N ARG A 380 3.87 9.37 11.07
CA ARG A 380 5.21 8.84 11.42
C ARG A 380 5.75 7.90 10.36
N LEU A 381 4.89 7.12 9.70
CA LEU A 381 5.30 6.27 8.59
C LEU A 381 5.70 7.12 7.36
N ILE A 382 4.95 8.19 7.05
CA ILE A 382 5.28 9.15 6.00
C ILE A 382 6.62 9.84 6.30
N GLU A 383 6.85 10.26 7.54
CA GLU A 383 8.13 10.82 7.98
C GLU A 383 9.26 9.81 7.79
N THR A 384 9.03 8.56 8.18
CA THR A 384 9.99 7.45 8.00
C THR A 384 10.32 7.21 6.52
N PHE A 385 9.32 7.29 5.64
CA PHE A 385 9.48 7.16 4.18
C PHE A 385 10.30 8.31 3.57
N LYS A 386 10.28 9.50 4.20
CA LYS A 386 10.98 10.69 3.71
C LYS A 386 12.39 10.84 4.25
N THR A 387 12.69 10.22 5.38
CA THR A 387 13.92 10.52 6.14
C THR A 387 14.92 9.37 6.17
N ARG A 388 14.45 8.11 6.14
CA ARG A 388 15.35 6.96 6.26
C ARG A 388 15.89 6.54 4.88
N PRO A 389 17.20 6.37 4.72
CA PRO A 389 17.79 5.84 3.50
C PRO A 389 17.51 4.34 3.33
N ASN A 390 17.87 3.78 2.17
CA ASN A 390 17.80 2.35 1.85
C ASN A 390 16.41 1.72 2.10
N GLN A 391 15.37 2.45 1.70
CA GLN A 391 13.99 2.00 1.78
C GLN A 391 13.39 1.75 0.41
N PHE A 392 12.55 0.73 0.33
CA PHE A 392 11.91 0.30 -0.90
C PHE A 392 10.43 0.00 -0.68
N LEU A 393 9.63 0.18 -1.71
CA LEU A 393 8.21 -0.14 -1.72
C LEU A 393 7.93 -1.14 -2.84
N THR A 394 7.19 -2.21 -2.53
CA THR A 394 6.60 -3.04 -3.57
C THR A 394 5.46 -2.29 -4.26
N VAL A 395 5.53 -2.18 -5.57
CA VAL A 395 4.48 -1.57 -6.40
C VAL A 395 4.00 -2.60 -7.43
N GLY A 396 2.76 -2.48 -7.88
CA GLY A 396 2.17 -3.40 -8.83
C GLY A 396 0.68 -3.63 -8.57
N SER A 397 0.13 -4.69 -9.17
CA SER A 397 -1.28 -5.06 -8.95
C SER A 397 -1.53 -5.45 -7.50
N TRP A 398 -2.69 -5.04 -7.00
CA TRP A 398 -3.21 -5.31 -5.66
C TRP A 398 -3.31 -6.80 -5.32
N SER A 399 -3.45 -7.66 -6.32
CA SER A 399 -3.53 -9.12 -6.14
C SER A 399 -2.16 -9.82 -6.20
N GLY A 400 -1.07 -9.06 -6.24
CA GLY A 400 0.27 -9.59 -6.51
C GLY A 400 1.01 -10.17 -5.32
N THR A 401 2.03 -10.97 -5.60
CA THR A 401 2.94 -11.61 -4.64
C THR A 401 4.04 -10.65 -4.21
N GLY A 402 3.68 -9.61 -3.45
CA GLY A 402 4.62 -8.60 -2.97
C GLY A 402 5.77 -9.21 -2.16
N THR A 403 5.48 -10.20 -1.32
CA THR A 403 6.48 -10.87 -0.47
C THR A 403 7.54 -11.63 -1.27
N SER A 404 7.14 -12.43 -2.26
CA SER A 404 8.10 -13.16 -3.10
C SER A 404 8.99 -12.22 -3.91
N THR A 405 8.41 -11.12 -4.39
CA THR A 405 9.14 -10.06 -5.11
C THR A 405 10.16 -9.38 -4.20
N ALA A 406 9.76 -9.02 -2.98
CA ALA A 406 10.65 -8.46 -1.97
C ALA A 406 11.79 -9.40 -1.60
N ILE A 407 11.51 -10.70 -1.41
CA ILE A 407 12.55 -11.71 -1.14
C ILE A 407 13.57 -11.77 -2.28
N ASN A 408 13.10 -11.84 -3.53
CA ASN A 408 13.99 -11.90 -4.69
C ASN A 408 14.87 -10.64 -4.80
N PHE A 409 14.27 -9.46 -4.62
CA PHE A 409 15.01 -8.20 -4.59
C PHE A 409 16.09 -8.19 -3.48
N LEU A 410 15.75 -8.59 -2.26
CA LEU A 410 16.71 -8.66 -1.15
C LEU A 410 17.85 -9.65 -1.43
N LEU A 411 17.57 -10.77 -2.10
CA LEU A 411 18.59 -11.71 -2.56
C LEU A 411 19.54 -11.09 -3.60
N GLU A 412 19.05 -10.18 -4.43
CA GLU A 412 19.88 -9.41 -5.38
C GLU A 412 20.74 -8.36 -4.67
N GLN A 413 20.24 -7.78 -3.57
CA GLN A 413 20.99 -6.91 -2.66
C GLN A 413 22.03 -7.65 -1.79
N LYS A 414 22.19 -8.97 -1.98
CA LYS A 414 23.19 -9.82 -1.28
C LYS A 414 23.08 -9.75 0.25
N VAL A 415 21.87 -9.70 0.78
CA VAL A 415 21.66 -9.76 2.24
C VAL A 415 22.10 -11.10 2.83
N ASP A 416 22.49 -11.11 4.10
CA ASP A 416 22.97 -12.30 4.83
C ASP A 416 21.86 -13.01 5.62
N GLY A 417 20.78 -12.28 5.91
CA GLY A 417 19.58 -12.80 6.54
C GLY A 417 18.36 -12.01 6.13
N ILE A 418 17.17 -12.57 6.36
CA ILE A 418 15.90 -11.87 6.13
C ILE A 418 15.11 -11.85 7.42
N TYR A 419 14.57 -10.69 7.78
CA TYR A 419 13.60 -10.52 8.85
C TYR A 419 12.27 -10.08 8.24
N ILE A 420 11.18 -10.76 8.61
CA ILE A 420 9.83 -10.50 8.13
C ILE A 420 8.93 -10.18 9.32
N PHE A 421 8.28 -9.02 9.27
CA PHE A 421 7.33 -8.57 10.28
C PHE A 421 5.95 -8.34 9.67
N SER A 422 4.95 -9.05 10.19
CA SER A 422 3.56 -9.06 9.70
C SER A 422 2.62 -9.57 10.80
N ASP A 423 1.31 -9.47 10.60
CA ASP A 423 0.30 -10.18 11.38
C ASP A 423 0.14 -11.64 10.91
N PHE A 424 0.67 -11.98 9.72
CA PHE A 424 0.55 -13.28 9.07
C PHE A 424 -0.90 -13.74 8.88
N GLU A 425 -1.83 -12.81 8.67
CA GLU A 425 -3.23 -13.15 8.36
C GLU A 425 -3.45 -13.44 6.88
N ASP A 426 -2.57 -12.93 6.02
CA ASP A 426 -2.64 -13.12 4.58
C ASP A 426 -2.30 -14.57 4.19
N PHE A 427 -2.97 -15.05 3.14
CA PHE A 427 -2.86 -16.43 2.69
C PHE A 427 -1.43 -16.83 2.29
N VAL A 428 -1.02 -18.01 2.73
CA VAL A 428 0.26 -18.61 2.37
C VAL A 428 0.01 -19.99 1.75
N ASP A 429 0.31 -20.10 0.45
CA ASP A 429 0.37 -21.38 -0.26
C ASP A 429 1.55 -22.19 0.27
N GLU A 430 1.26 -23.35 0.87
CA GLU A 430 2.25 -24.21 1.51
C GLU A 430 3.34 -24.70 0.55
N ASP A 431 2.98 -24.99 -0.70
CA ASP A 431 3.93 -25.48 -1.71
C ASP A 431 4.87 -24.36 -2.15
N VAL A 432 4.33 -23.17 -2.38
CA VAL A 432 5.12 -21.98 -2.75
C VAL A 432 6.03 -21.56 -1.59
N ALA A 433 5.52 -21.56 -0.36
CA ALA A 433 6.33 -21.32 0.84
C ALA A 433 7.45 -22.37 0.97
N ALA A 434 7.17 -23.63 0.67
CA ALA A 434 8.15 -24.69 0.70
C ALA A 434 9.27 -24.50 -0.35
N GLU A 435 8.94 -24.03 -1.56
CA GLU A 435 9.88 -23.68 -2.63
C GLU A 435 10.76 -22.48 -2.23
N LEU A 436 10.15 -21.41 -1.70
CA LEU A 436 10.88 -20.23 -1.21
C LEU A 436 11.85 -20.60 -0.07
N GLY A 437 11.41 -21.41 0.90
CA GLY A 437 12.28 -21.90 1.97
C GLY A 437 13.44 -22.75 1.46
N GLN A 438 13.24 -23.56 0.42
CA GLN A 438 14.33 -24.30 -0.23
C GLN A 438 15.32 -23.38 -0.93
N LEU A 439 14.82 -22.35 -1.65
CA LEU A 439 15.66 -21.36 -2.32
C LEU A 439 16.55 -20.62 -1.31
N LEU A 440 15.95 -20.08 -0.25
CA LEU A 440 16.65 -19.36 0.81
C LEU A 440 17.65 -20.26 1.56
N GLY A 441 17.26 -21.50 1.86
CA GLY A 441 18.14 -22.47 2.53
C GLY A 441 19.36 -22.83 1.68
N ARG A 442 19.20 -22.99 0.36
CA ARG A 442 20.33 -23.21 -0.57
C ARG A 442 21.28 -22.03 -0.62
N ARG A 443 20.76 -20.80 -0.50
CA ARG A 443 21.55 -19.57 -0.44
C ARG A 443 22.06 -19.24 0.97
N ARG A 444 21.79 -20.09 1.97
CA ARG A 444 22.17 -19.91 3.38
C ARG A 444 21.62 -18.63 4.03
N ILE A 445 20.48 -18.13 3.53
CA ILE A 445 19.85 -16.92 4.06
C ILE A 445 18.93 -17.29 5.20
N ARG A 446 19.33 -17.02 6.45
CA ARG A 446 18.51 -17.31 7.63
C ARG A 446 17.31 -16.38 7.68
N THR A 447 16.12 -16.92 7.92
CA THR A 447 14.87 -16.15 7.90
C THR A 447 14.23 -16.08 9.27
N TYR A 448 14.06 -14.86 9.78
CA TYR A 448 13.40 -14.57 11.05
C TYR A 448 11.99 -14.07 10.79
N LEU A 449 11.01 -14.67 11.47
CA LEU A 449 9.61 -14.27 11.35
C LEU A 449 9.17 -13.70 12.69
N GLN A 450 8.63 -12.49 12.71
CA GLN A 450 8.09 -11.91 13.94
C GLN A 450 6.63 -11.50 13.72
N PRO A 451 5.68 -12.15 14.41
CA PRO A 451 4.30 -11.73 14.34
C PRO A 451 4.06 -10.48 15.19
N ALA A 452 3.14 -9.61 14.78
CA ALA A 452 2.65 -8.54 15.66
C ALA A 452 1.98 -9.12 16.91
N GLU A 453 1.06 -10.07 16.72
CA GLU A 453 0.24 -10.70 17.76
C GLU A 453 0.42 -12.24 17.82
N LYS A 454 -0.51 -12.98 18.46
CA LYS A 454 -0.48 -14.45 18.54
C LYS A 454 -0.60 -15.08 17.16
N GLY A 455 -0.02 -16.27 17.01
CA GLY A 455 0.20 -16.92 15.71
C GLY A 455 -1.07 -17.38 15.00
N THR A 456 -1.05 -17.25 13.67
CA THR A 456 -2.06 -17.76 12.73
C THR A 456 -1.64 -19.11 12.14
N GLU A 457 -2.54 -19.80 11.43
CA GLU A 457 -2.18 -21.00 10.68
C GLU A 457 -1.13 -20.73 9.58
N PHE A 458 -1.16 -19.53 8.99
CA PHE A 458 -0.20 -19.13 7.96
C PHE A 458 1.18 -18.81 8.54
N LEU A 459 1.25 -18.22 9.75
CA LEU A 459 2.50 -18.12 10.48
C LEU A 459 3.11 -19.51 10.70
N ASP A 460 2.29 -20.47 11.08
CA ASP A 460 2.67 -21.86 11.29
C ASP A 460 3.29 -22.48 10.01
N VAL A 461 2.67 -22.24 8.85
CA VAL A 461 3.20 -22.64 7.54
C VAL A 461 4.53 -21.93 7.26
N MET A 462 4.61 -20.61 7.42
CA MET A 462 5.82 -19.82 7.20
C MET A 462 6.98 -20.29 8.07
N THR A 463 6.73 -20.53 9.36
CA THR A 463 7.72 -21.04 10.31
C THR A 463 8.22 -22.41 9.88
N LYS A 464 7.32 -23.37 9.59
CA LYS A 464 7.69 -24.74 9.21
C LYS A 464 8.37 -24.82 7.85
N LYS A 465 7.90 -24.05 6.86
CA LYS A 465 8.31 -24.18 5.46
C LYS A 465 9.42 -23.24 5.03
N ILE A 466 9.55 -22.07 5.68
CA ILE A 466 10.59 -21.09 5.39
C ILE A 466 11.61 -21.04 6.52
N SER A 467 11.23 -20.50 7.68
CA SER A 467 12.17 -20.17 8.76
C SER A 467 12.99 -21.38 9.25
N ASN A 468 12.32 -22.51 9.53
CA ASN A 468 13.00 -23.73 9.98
C ASN A 468 13.90 -24.34 8.88
N LYS A 469 13.52 -24.21 7.60
CA LYS A 469 14.34 -24.70 6.48
C LYS A 469 15.60 -23.86 6.28
N THR A 470 15.57 -22.59 6.69
CA THR A 470 16.70 -21.67 6.55
C THR A 470 17.55 -21.58 7.81
N ARG A 471 17.30 -22.42 8.83
CA ARG A 471 17.93 -22.34 10.17
C ARG A 471 17.68 -20.99 10.86
N GLY A 472 16.69 -20.24 10.42
CA GLY A 472 16.16 -19.11 11.16
C GLY A 472 15.21 -19.58 12.25
N ARG A 473 14.44 -18.65 12.80
CA ARG A 473 13.38 -18.97 13.77
C ARG A 473 12.26 -17.93 13.77
N GLN A 474 11.13 -18.33 14.33
CA GLN A 474 10.09 -17.39 14.76
C GLN A 474 10.56 -16.67 16.04
N LEU A 475 10.49 -15.33 16.03
CA LEU A 475 10.70 -14.49 17.21
C LEU A 475 9.39 -14.37 18.01
N PRO A 476 9.46 -14.04 19.32
CA PRO A 476 8.26 -13.75 20.10
C PRO A 476 7.45 -12.60 19.48
N SER A 477 6.13 -12.64 19.67
CA SER A 477 5.26 -11.58 19.14
C SER A 477 5.69 -10.21 19.67
N LEU A 478 5.59 -9.18 18.84
CA LEU A 478 6.02 -7.85 19.26
C LEU A 478 5.22 -7.35 20.47
N VAL A 479 3.92 -7.64 20.52
CA VAL A 479 3.06 -7.32 21.68
C VAL A 479 3.58 -8.00 22.95
N SER A 480 3.97 -9.28 22.89
CA SER A 480 4.52 -9.99 24.06
C SER A 480 5.84 -9.39 24.58
N LEU A 481 6.68 -8.88 23.67
CA LEU A 481 7.97 -8.28 24.03
C LEU A 481 7.81 -6.89 24.64
N LEU A 482 6.87 -6.10 24.15
CA LEU A 482 6.68 -4.72 24.59
C LEU A 482 5.91 -4.61 25.92
N ARG A 483 5.18 -5.67 26.34
CA ARG A 483 4.30 -5.63 27.51
C ARG A 483 4.58 -6.66 28.60
N GLY A 484 5.48 -7.62 28.38
CA GLY A 484 5.73 -8.71 29.31
C GLY A 484 4.60 -9.76 29.33
N ASN A 485 4.70 -10.76 30.21
CA ASN A 485 3.84 -11.97 30.26
C ASN A 485 2.34 -11.74 30.59
N GLU A 486 1.82 -10.51 30.51
CA GLU A 486 0.39 -10.26 30.63
C GLU A 486 -0.33 -10.63 29.33
N GLU A 487 -0.56 -11.94 29.15
CA GLU A 487 -1.42 -12.49 28.10
C GLU A 487 -2.91 -12.24 28.41
N THR A 488 -3.32 -10.98 28.56
CA THR A 488 -4.75 -10.62 28.60
C THR A 488 -5.09 -9.77 27.37
N GLU A 489 -5.98 -10.32 26.55
CA GLU A 489 -6.61 -9.79 25.32
C GLU A 489 -6.56 -8.25 25.15
N VAL A 490 -5.46 -7.70 24.60
CA VAL A 490 -5.47 -6.32 24.08
C VAL A 490 -4.56 -6.17 22.86
N THR A 491 -5.19 -5.90 21.72
CA THR A 491 -4.66 -5.81 20.34
C THR A 491 -4.08 -4.43 19.95
N SER A 492 -3.57 -3.64 20.90
CA SER A 492 -3.00 -2.32 20.56
C SER A 492 -1.99 -1.82 21.57
N LEU A 493 -0.90 -1.19 21.10
CA LEU A 493 0.18 -0.59 21.91
C LEU A 493 -0.26 0.52 22.90
N MET A 494 -1.49 1.04 22.83
CA MET A 494 -2.00 2.11 23.72
C MET A 494 -3.40 1.81 24.30
N ALA A 495 -3.49 0.83 25.20
CA ALA A 495 -4.76 0.38 25.80
C ALA A 495 -5.54 1.52 26.51
N ASP A 496 -4.83 2.44 27.16
CA ASP A 496 -5.42 3.56 27.91
C ASP A 496 -6.13 4.56 26.99
N GLN A 497 -5.58 4.82 25.80
CA GLN A 497 -6.22 5.71 24.83
C GLN A 497 -7.47 5.07 24.25
N LYS A 498 -7.43 3.77 23.93
CA LYS A 498 -8.61 3.02 23.47
C LYS A 498 -9.70 3.08 24.54
N LYS A 499 -9.35 2.85 25.81
CA LYS A 499 -10.28 3.00 26.94
C LYS A 499 -10.88 4.41 27.03
N ALA A 500 -10.05 5.46 26.91
CA ALA A 500 -10.51 6.84 26.90
C ALA A 500 -11.48 7.12 25.74
N ASP A 501 -11.19 6.60 24.54
CA ASP A 501 -12.07 6.76 23.37
C ASP A 501 -13.40 6.01 23.55
N MET A 502 -13.41 4.86 24.23
CA MET A 502 -14.64 4.12 24.60
C MET A 502 -15.46 4.85 25.67
N GLU A 503 -14.81 5.46 26.66
CA GLU A 503 -15.47 6.30 27.66
C GLU A 503 -16.07 7.56 27.01
N GLU A 504 -15.39 8.13 26.01
CA GLU A 504 -15.90 9.25 25.21
C GLU A 504 -17.12 8.81 24.38
N LEU A 505 -17.04 7.65 23.72
CA LEU A 505 -18.16 7.07 22.96
C LEU A 505 -19.40 6.87 23.83
N ALA A 506 -19.23 6.32 25.03
CA ALA A 506 -20.32 6.11 25.98
C ALA A 506 -21.04 7.42 26.36
N LYS A 507 -20.33 8.56 26.35
CA LYS A 507 -20.90 9.89 26.59
C LYS A 507 -21.67 10.44 25.38
N MET A 508 -21.35 9.99 24.16
CA MET A 508 -21.97 10.50 22.92
C MET A 508 -23.39 9.96 22.68
N ASN A 509 -23.82 8.91 23.40
CA ASN A 509 -25.16 8.30 23.29
C ASN A 509 -25.60 8.07 21.82
N ILE A 510 -24.76 7.38 21.05
CA ILE A 510 -25.01 7.12 19.62
C ILE A 510 -26.22 6.20 19.46
N GLN A 511 -27.23 6.68 18.74
CA GLN A 511 -28.41 5.92 18.38
C GLN A 511 -28.37 5.55 16.88
N LEU A 512 -28.22 4.26 16.60
CA LEU A 512 -28.20 3.73 15.24
C LEU A 512 -29.61 3.61 14.65
N ALA A 513 -29.69 3.69 13.32
CA ALA A 513 -30.96 3.65 12.57
C ALA A 513 -31.96 4.72 13.05
N THR A 514 -31.48 5.92 13.36
CA THR A 514 -32.35 7.00 13.85
C THR A 514 -33.38 7.39 12.76
N PRO A 515 -34.69 7.42 13.05
CA PRO A 515 -35.73 7.79 12.09
C PRO A 515 -35.58 9.20 11.51
N ARG A 516 -35.80 9.36 10.19
CA ARG A 516 -35.72 10.64 9.49
C ARG A 516 -36.79 10.75 8.40
N ALA A 517 -37.47 11.90 8.33
CA ALA A 517 -38.41 12.18 7.24
C ALA A 517 -37.71 12.30 5.87
N GLU A 518 -36.47 12.81 5.86
CA GLU A 518 -35.65 12.97 4.65
C GLU A 518 -34.19 12.64 4.95
N LEU A 519 -33.45 12.15 3.94
CA LEU A 519 -32.03 11.85 4.05
C LEU A 519 -31.14 12.93 3.40
N THR A 520 -31.70 13.98 2.83
CA THR A 520 -30.91 15.08 2.28
C THR A 520 -30.55 16.07 3.38
N ASN A 521 -29.27 16.41 3.51
CA ASN A 521 -28.82 17.51 4.38
C ASN A 521 -27.59 18.22 3.76
N ASP A 522 -27.20 19.36 4.34
CA ASP A 522 -26.10 20.19 3.81
C ASP A 522 -24.70 19.64 4.13
N MET A 523 -24.60 18.49 4.80
CA MET A 523 -23.30 17.93 5.15
C MET A 523 -22.59 17.37 3.91
N PRO A 524 -21.24 17.41 3.86
CA PRO A 524 -20.46 16.93 2.73
C PRO A 524 -20.62 15.42 2.46
N HIS A 525 -20.98 14.64 3.48
CA HIS A 525 -21.21 13.19 3.41
C HIS A 525 -22.68 12.80 3.14
N SER A 526 -23.54 13.79 2.90
CA SER A 526 -24.96 13.56 2.69
C SER A 526 -25.26 12.88 1.36
N PHE A 527 -26.34 12.12 1.35
CA PHE A 527 -26.90 11.54 0.15
C PHE A 527 -27.50 12.65 -0.72
N LYS A 528 -27.02 12.74 -1.96
CA LYS A 528 -27.50 13.69 -2.98
C LYS A 528 -27.80 12.93 -4.26
N VAL A 529 -29.03 13.08 -4.75
CA VAL A 529 -29.41 12.62 -6.09
C VAL A 529 -28.78 13.57 -7.11
N SER A 530 -28.23 13.04 -8.20
CA SER A 530 -27.71 13.89 -9.27
C SER A 530 -28.84 14.71 -9.89
N SER A 531 -28.58 15.98 -10.18
CA SER A 531 -29.55 16.85 -10.85
C SER A 531 -29.93 16.39 -12.26
N SER A 532 -29.13 15.50 -12.87
CA SER A 532 -29.43 14.91 -14.18
C SER A 532 -30.36 13.69 -14.10
N TRP A 533 -30.62 13.16 -12.90
CA TRP A 533 -31.44 11.97 -12.73
C TRP A 533 -32.92 12.35 -12.66
N LYS A 534 -33.75 11.63 -13.41
CA LYS A 534 -35.22 11.78 -13.38
C LYS A 534 -35.85 10.55 -12.78
N GLU A 535 -36.75 10.73 -11.82
CA GLU A 535 -37.55 9.65 -11.27
C GLU A 535 -38.49 9.12 -12.37
N ILE A 536 -38.36 7.84 -12.68
CA ILE A 536 -39.18 7.12 -13.67
C ILE A 536 -40.35 6.46 -12.94
N HIS A 537 -40.07 5.82 -11.80
CA HIS A 537 -41.06 5.10 -11.02
C HIS A 537 -40.63 5.04 -9.55
N ARG A 538 -41.59 4.75 -8.67
CA ARG A 538 -41.38 4.51 -7.25
C ARG A 538 -42.29 3.38 -6.77
N LEU A 539 -41.67 2.42 -6.11
CA LEU A 539 -42.35 1.37 -5.36
C LEU A 539 -42.24 1.70 -3.87
N SER A 540 -43.37 1.86 -3.20
CA SER A 540 -43.43 2.16 -1.77
C SER A 540 -44.11 1.02 -1.02
N GLU A 541 -43.34 0.29 -0.23
CA GLU A 541 -43.79 -0.78 0.66
C GLU A 541 -43.63 -0.34 2.12
N PRO A 542 -44.29 -0.95 3.13
CA PRO A 542 -44.11 -0.55 4.53
C PRO A 542 -42.64 -0.53 4.99
N GLU A 543 -41.84 -1.48 4.52
CA GLU A 543 -40.47 -1.69 4.95
C GLU A 543 -39.45 -0.85 4.17
N TYR A 544 -39.78 -0.41 2.94
CA TYR A 544 -38.84 0.32 2.09
C TYR A 544 -39.51 1.14 0.99
N ASP A 545 -38.78 2.12 0.45
CA ASP A 545 -39.08 2.78 -0.82
C ASP A 545 -37.99 2.43 -1.84
N ALA A 546 -38.36 1.89 -3.01
CA ALA A 546 -37.45 1.72 -4.14
C ALA A 546 -37.77 2.76 -5.22
N ILE A 547 -36.83 3.66 -5.46
CA ILE A 547 -36.95 4.74 -6.45
C ILE A 547 -36.08 4.42 -7.66
N PHE A 548 -36.69 4.47 -8.84
CA PHE A 548 -36.07 4.15 -10.12
C PHE A 548 -35.76 5.44 -10.88
N TYR A 549 -34.49 5.64 -11.23
CA TYR A 549 -34.01 6.83 -11.91
C TYR A 549 -33.51 6.52 -13.34
N GLY A 550 -33.63 7.51 -14.22
CA GLY A 550 -33.06 7.53 -15.57
C GLY A 550 -32.23 8.79 -15.85
N PRO A 551 -31.60 8.92 -17.04
CA PRO A 551 -31.73 8.00 -18.19
C PRO A 551 -30.97 6.68 -18.03
N GLU A 552 -29.91 6.65 -17.22
CA GLU A 552 -29.19 5.43 -16.87
C GLU A 552 -29.97 4.60 -15.84
N ALA A 553 -30.00 3.27 -15.99
CA ALA A 553 -30.68 2.36 -15.06
C ALA A 553 -30.07 2.45 -13.65
N ARG A 554 -30.75 3.16 -12.73
CA ARG A 554 -30.32 3.35 -11.34
C ARG A 554 -31.50 3.11 -10.42
N VAL A 555 -31.30 2.34 -9.36
CA VAL A 555 -32.34 2.10 -8.34
C VAL A 555 -31.78 2.41 -6.98
N LEU A 556 -32.52 3.14 -6.18
CA LEU A 556 -32.17 3.45 -4.80
C LEU A 556 -33.23 2.89 -3.87
N ILE A 557 -32.81 2.04 -2.95
CA ILE A 557 -33.69 1.38 -1.98
C ILE A 557 -33.47 1.98 -0.61
N PHE A 558 -34.46 2.70 -0.12
CA PHE A 558 -34.48 3.37 1.17
C PHE A 558 -35.21 2.52 2.19
N LEU A 559 -34.53 2.11 3.25
CA LEU A 559 -35.15 1.35 4.33
C LEU A 559 -35.96 2.27 5.24
N LYS A 560 -37.10 1.77 5.71
CA LYS A 560 -38.01 2.50 6.60
C LYS A 560 -38.19 1.82 7.95
N ASP A 561 -38.41 2.60 9.00
CA ASP A 561 -38.86 2.10 10.30
C ASP A 561 -40.36 1.71 10.30
N ALA A 562 -40.95 1.52 11.47
CA ALA A 562 -42.37 1.16 11.59
C ALA A 562 -43.32 2.34 11.28
N GLU A 563 -42.83 3.57 11.47
CA GLU A 563 -43.53 4.83 11.24
C GLU A 563 -43.41 5.34 9.78
N GLY A 564 -42.63 4.64 8.95
CA GLY A 564 -42.41 4.98 7.54
C GLY A 564 -41.31 6.02 7.32
N GLN A 565 -40.47 6.29 8.31
CA GLN A 565 -39.32 7.19 8.22
C GLN A 565 -38.06 6.45 7.79
N TYR A 566 -37.17 7.15 7.09
CA TYR A 566 -35.91 6.60 6.60
C TYR A 566 -34.87 6.47 7.70
N ILE A 567 -34.19 5.32 7.74
CA ILE A 567 -33.24 5.00 8.83
C ILE A 567 -31.77 5.09 8.41
N GLN A 568 -31.46 4.96 7.11
CA GLN A 568 -30.08 4.88 6.62
C GLN A 568 -29.98 5.29 5.13
N ARG A 569 -28.75 5.45 4.62
CA ARG A 569 -28.50 5.78 3.20
C ARG A 569 -29.12 4.72 2.27
N PRO A 570 -29.46 5.03 1.01
CA PRO A 570 -30.05 4.01 0.16
C PRO A 570 -29.04 2.92 -0.21
N ILE A 571 -29.53 1.68 -0.28
CA ILE A 571 -28.85 0.60 -1.02
C ILE A 571 -28.99 0.93 -2.50
N SER A 572 -27.87 0.95 -3.23
CA SER A 572 -27.86 1.46 -4.59
C SER A 572 -27.62 0.36 -5.62
N PHE A 573 -28.47 0.32 -6.64
CA PHE A 573 -28.38 -0.61 -7.77
C PHE A 573 -27.85 0.12 -8.99
N HIS A 574 -26.86 -0.50 -9.63
CA HIS A 574 -26.21 0.04 -10.82
C HIS A 574 -25.91 -1.07 -11.82
N TYR A 575 -25.77 -0.69 -13.08
CA TYR A 575 -25.13 -1.50 -14.10
C TYR A 575 -23.74 -0.96 -14.38
N HIS A 576 -22.83 -1.83 -14.81
CA HIS A 576 -21.48 -1.48 -15.21
C HIS A 576 -21.04 -2.31 -16.42
N SER A 577 -20.18 -1.70 -17.25
CA SER A 577 -19.40 -2.39 -18.29
C SER A 577 -18.08 -1.65 -18.42
N TRP A 578 -16.99 -2.40 -18.61
CA TRP A 578 -15.63 -1.85 -18.69
C TRP A 578 -15.13 -1.88 -20.13
N LYS A 579 -14.17 -0.99 -20.40
CA LYS A 579 -13.39 -0.93 -21.64
C LYS A 579 -11.93 -0.89 -21.29
N GLU A 580 -11.15 -1.72 -21.96
CA GLU A 580 -9.71 -1.65 -21.95
C GLU A 580 -9.22 -0.61 -22.96
N ILE A 581 -8.25 0.20 -22.55
CA ILE A 581 -7.56 1.22 -23.35
C ILE A 581 -6.08 0.86 -23.29
N PRO A 582 -5.61 -0.07 -24.15
CA PRO A 582 -4.25 -0.58 -24.07
C PRO A 582 -3.19 0.52 -24.13
N ASP A 583 -3.46 1.58 -24.90
CA ASP A 583 -2.53 2.68 -25.17
C ASP A 583 -2.52 3.77 -24.08
N HIS A 584 -3.23 3.59 -22.96
CA HIS A 584 -3.17 4.59 -21.88
C HIS A 584 -1.76 4.59 -21.24
N PRO A 585 -1.12 5.78 -21.08
CA PRO A 585 0.26 5.88 -20.59
C PRO A 585 0.43 5.39 -19.15
N ASP A 586 -0.61 5.50 -18.32
CA ASP A 586 -0.68 4.86 -17.01
C ASP A 586 -1.38 3.48 -17.12
N PRO A 587 -0.66 2.37 -16.89
CA PRO A 587 -1.23 1.01 -16.88
C PRO A 587 -2.45 0.85 -15.97
N ARG A 588 -2.52 1.61 -14.87
CA ARG A 588 -3.62 1.54 -13.89
C ARG A 588 -4.91 2.17 -14.41
N ALA A 589 -4.81 3.04 -15.41
CA ALA A 589 -5.95 3.68 -16.06
C ALA A 589 -6.26 3.09 -17.44
N ARG A 590 -5.65 1.94 -17.78
CA ARG A 590 -6.02 1.16 -18.98
C ARG A 590 -7.40 0.53 -18.87
N LEU A 591 -8.04 0.51 -17.71
CA LEU A 591 -9.43 0.08 -17.57
C LEU A 591 -10.29 1.26 -17.11
N ARG A 592 -11.40 1.50 -17.82
CA ARG A 592 -12.44 2.45 -17.38
C ARG A 592 -13.84 1.97 -17.70
N HIS A 593 -14.83 2.60 -17.09
CA HIS A 593 -16.23 2.33 -17.41
C HIS A 593 -16.56 2.82 -18.83
N ARG A 594 -17.38 2.06 -19.55
CA ARG A 594 -18.00 2.50 -20.80
C ARG A 594 -18.96 3.63 -20.51
N LYS A 595 -18.94 4.65 -21.36
CA LYS A 595 -19.85 5.80 -21.24
C LYS A 595 -21.25 5.39 -21.71
N PHE A 596 -22.27 5.85 -21.00
CA PHE A 596 -23.64 5.85 -21.52
C PHE A 596 -23.71 6.80 -22.73
N LEU A 597 -24.29 6.33 -23.84
CA LEU A 597 -24.49 7.16 -25.04
C LEU A 597 -25.94 7.63 -25.15
N ARG A 598 -26.88 6.67 -25.14
CA ARG A 598 -28.30 6.94 -25.36
C ARG A 598 -29.17 5.76 -24.93
N LEU A 599 -30.47 6.01 -24.86
CA LEU A 599 -31.49 4.96 -24.76
C LEU A 599 -31.79 4.41 -26.16
N GLU A 600 -31.99 3.09 -26.25
CA GLU A 600 -32.57 2.45 -27.45
C GLU A 600 -34.07 2.77 -27.52
N GLU A 601 -34.73 2.78 -26.37
CA GLU A 601 -36.13 3.19 -26.17
C GLU A 601 -36.30 3.78 -24.76
N GLU A 602 -37.35 4.58 -24.56
CA GLU A 602 -37.69 5.08 -23.22
C GLU A 602 -37.98 3.92 -22.26
N PRO A 603 -37.58 4.02 -20.98
CA PRO A 603 -37.81 2.95 -20.01
C PRO A 603 -39.30 2.62 -19.91
N SER A 604 -39.63 1.34 -20.03
CA SER A 604 -41.01 0.86 -20.00
C SER A 604 -41.34 0.22 -18.66
N PHE A 605 -42.57 0.42 -18.19
CA PHE A 605 -43.11 -0.25 -17.00
C PHE A 605 -44.50 -0.80 -17.32
N ASP A 606 -44.67 -2.12 -17.15
CA ASP A 606 -45.93 -2.81 -17.43
C ASP A 606 -46.80 -3.08 -16.17
N GLY A 607 -46.39 -2.52 -15.02
CA GLY A 607 -47.00 -2.79 -13.71
C GLY A 607 -46.29 -3.87 -12.90
N LYS A 608 -45.39 -4.65 -13.50
CA LYS A 608 -44.64 -5.73 -12.83
C LYS A 608 -43.14 -5.73 -13.16
N GLU A 609 -42.77 -5.25 -14.33
CA GLU A 609 -41.41 -5.25 -14.83
C GLU A 609 -41.04 -3.86 -15.35
N ILE A 610 -39.88 -3.36 -14.96
CA ILE A 610 -39.25 -2.18 -15.56
C ILE A 610 -38.08 -2.62 -16.44
N ILE A 611 -38.04 -2.13 -17.67
CA ILE A 611 -37.00 -2.46 -18.66
C ILE A 611 -36.27 -1.19 -19.09
N TRP A 612 -34.95 -1.19 -18.97
CA TRP A 612 -34.07 -0.19 -19.59
C TRP A 612 -33.30 -0.83 -20.73
N LYS A 613 -33.40 -0.24 -21.92
CA LYS A 613 -32.54 -0.61 -23.06
C LYS A 613 -31.59 0.53 -23.35
N MET A 614 -30.33 0.35 -22.98
CA MET A 614 -29.29 1.37 -23.07
C MET A 614 -28.28 0.99 -24.14
N VAL A 615 -27.71 2.00 -24.80
CA VAL A 615 -26.56 1.86 -25.68
C VAL A 615 -25.38 2.55 -25.02
N LEU A 616 -24.32 1.78 -24.76
CA LEU A 616 -23.07 2.26 -24.20
C LEU A 616 -22.03 2.46 -25.31
N GLU A 617 -20.86 2.98 -24.93
CA GLU A 617 -19.72 3.13 -25.82
C GLU A 617 -19.39 1.84 -26.60
N ASP A 618 -18.97 2.01 -27.86
CA ASP A 618 -18.73 0.95 -28.86
C ASP A 618 -20.01 0.20 -29.29
N GLU A 619 -21.14 0.91 -29.19
CA GLU A 619 -22.49 0.45 -29.56
C GLU A 619 -22.94 -0.80 -28.80
N LEU A 620 -22.40 -0.98 -27.58
CA LEU A 620 -22.76 -2.08 -26.70
C LEU A 620 -24.20 -1.90 -26.21
N LYS A 621 -25.09 -2.81 -26.60
CA LYS A 621 -26.48 -2.82 -26.13
C LYS A 621 -26.57 -3.49 -24.76
N PHE A 622 -26.98 -2.72 -23.76
CA PHE A 622 -27.11 -3.16 -22.37
C PHE A 622 -28.57 -3.04 -21.94
N ARG A 623 -29.22 -4.18 -21.69
CA ARG A 623 -30.64 -4.26 -21.34
C ARG A 623 -30.80 -4.73 -19.91
N VAL A 624 -31.33 -3.88 -19.03
CA VAL A 624 -31.59 -4.19 -17.62
C VAL A 624 -33.08 -4.49 -17.44
N HIS A 625 -33.37 -5.58 -16.74
CA HIS A 625 -34.72 -6.02 -16.42
C HIS A 625 -34.89 -6.08 -14.89
N LEU A 626 -35.89 -5.39 -14.36
CA LEU A 626 -36.22 -5.40 -12.93
C LEU A 626 -37.68 -5.82 -12.72
N TYR A 627 -37.88 -6.95 -12.05
CA TYR A 627 -39.19 -7.47 -11.66
C TYR A 627 -39.52 -7.04 -10.24
N LEU A 628 -40.68 -6.43 -10.07
CA LEU A 628 -41.16 -5.98 -8.77
C LEU A 628 -42.04 -7.06 -8.14
N GLY A 629 -41.73 -7.42 -6.91
CA GLY A 629 -42.53 -8.29 -6.05
C GLY A 629 -42.93 -7.56 -4.77
N ARG A 630 -43.96 -8.06 -4.09
CA ARG A 630 -44.48 -7.43 -2.87
C ARG A 630 -43.45 -7.30 -1.74
N LYS A 631 -42.47 -8.20 -1.67
CA LYS A 631 -41.44 -8.24 -0.61
C LYS A 631 -40.02 -7.96 -1.12
N GLY A 632 -39.88 -7.50 -2.36
CA GLY A 632 -38.56 -7.44 -2.97
C GLY A 632 -38.54 -7.21 -4.48
N MET A 633 -37.36 -7.29 -5.06
CA MET A 633 -37.17 -7.17 -6.51
C MET A 633 -36.24 -8.24 -7.04
N ASN A 634 -36.46 -8.65 -8.29
CA ASN A 634 -35.51 -9.48 -9.03
C ASN A 634 -34.87 -8.64 -10.13
N ALA A 635 -33.54 -8.64 -10.21
CA ALA A 635 -32.81 -7.87 -11.24
C ALA A 635 -31.94 -8.79 -12.10
N THR A 636 -31.97 -8.56 -13.42
CA THR A 636 -31.13 -9.25 -14.39
C THR A 636 -30.78 -8.34 -15.57
N TYR A 637 -29.87 -8.78 -16.44
CA TYR A 637 -29.50 -8.04 -17.65
C TYR A 637 -29.08 -8.95 -18.79
N VAL A 638 -29.10 -8.39 -19.99
CA VAL A 638 -28.48 -8.92 -21.20
C VAL A 638 -27.57 -7.82 -21.76
N ALA A 639 -26.34 -8.16 -22.12
CA ALA A 639 -25.42 -7.24 -22.78
C ALA A 639 -24.89 -7.91 -24.05
N GLU A 640 -25.04 -7.28 -25.21
CA GLU A 640 -24.39 -7.75 -26.43
C GLU A 640 -22.87 -7.51 -26.34
N PRO A 641 -22.01 -8.41 -26.82
CA PRO A 641 -20.56 -8.16 -26.84
C PRO A 641 -20.24 -6.89 -27.65
N PRO A 642 -19.24 -6.09 -27.24
CA PRO A 642 -18.86 -4.88 -27.93
C PRO A 642 -18.32 -5.21 -29.33
N THR A 643 -18.61 -4.33 -30.28
CA THR A 643 -18.25 -4.52 -31.70
C THR A 643 -16.76 -4.36 -31.98
N ASP A 644 -16.02 -3.71 -31.08
CA ASP A 644 -14.58 -3.47 -31.18
C ASP A 644 -13.73 -4.67 -30.72
N GLY A 645 -14.36 -5.76 -30.28
CA GLY A 645 -13.67 -6.98 -29.84
C GLY A 645 -13.00 -6.88 -28.46
N THR A 646 -13.17 -5.75 -27.76
CA THR A 646 -12.64 -5.58 -26.40
C THR A 646 -13.46 -6.38 -25.38
N TYR A 647 -12.90 -6.60 -24.19
CA TYR A 647 -13.63 -7.24 -23.11
C TYR A 647 -14.78 -6.34 -22.62
N ASP A 648 -15.98 -6.92 -22.46
CA ASP A 648 -17.20 -6.20 -22.09
C ASP A 648 -17.32 -5.99 -20.57
N SER A 649 -16.91 -7.00 -19.80
CA SER A 649 -17.04 -7.06 -18.34
C SER A 649 -18.41 -6.58 -17.84
N ALA A 650 -19.48 -6.88 -18.58
CA ALA A 650 -20.81 -6.42 -18.24
C ALA A 650 -21.30 -7.05 -16.93
N HIS A 651 -21.93 -6.27 -16.07
CA HIS A 651 -22.55 -6.74 -14.82
C HIS A 651 -23.57 -5.75 -14.28
N ILE A 652 -24.43 -6.26 -13.40
CA ILE A 652 -25.25 -5.44 -12.50
C ILE A 652 -24.85 -5.74 -11.07
N TYR A 653 -24.94 -4.76 -10.19
CA TYR A 653 -24.61 -4.94 -8.78
C TYR A 653 -25.49 -4.06 -7.90
N PHE A 654 -25.62 -4.48 -6.64
CA PHE A 654 -26.16 -3.66 -5.57
C PHE A 654 -25.03 -3.33 -4.59
N ARG A 655 -25.03 -2.11 -4.08
CA ARG A 655 -24.05 -1.61 -3.11
C ARG A 655 -24.75 -1.33 -1.79
N LEU A 656 -24.24 -1.95 -0.73
CA LEU A 656 -24.58 -1.58 0.63
C LEU A 656 -23.89 -0.26 0.94
N PRO A 657 -24.60 0.72 1.51
CA PRO A 657 -24.03 2.03 1.77
C PRO A 657 -23.03 1.99 2.91
N ALA A 658 -22.11 2.96 2.93
CA ALA A 658 -21.24 3.17 4.06
C ALA A 658 -22.03 3.73 5.25
N LEU A 659 -21.76 3.23 6.45
CA LEU A 659 -22.35 3.74 7.70
C LEU A 659 -21.67 5.03 8.16
N ALA A 660 -20.39 5.20 7.81
CA ALA A 660 -19.62 6.42 8.02
C ALA A 660 -18.72 6.72 6.80
N THR A 661 -18.32 7.96 6.65
CA THR A 661 -17.38 8.43 5.62
C THR A 661 -16.30 9.26 6.29
N GLU A 662 -15.05 8.95 6.00
CA GLU A 662 -13.89 9.69 6.49
C GLU A 662 -13.78 11.05 5.78
N TYR A 663 -13.51 12.09 6.56
CA TYR A 663 -13.11 13.41 6.08
C TYR A 663 -12.25 14.10 7.12
N LYS A 664 -10.98 14.39 6.79
CA LYS A 664 -10.04 15.06 7.70
C LYS A 664 -9.87 14.33 9.04
N ASP A 665 -9.65 13.02 9.00
CA ASP A 665 -9.42 12.17 10.20
C ASP A 665 -10.62 12.12 11.16
N ARG A 666 -11.82 12.44 10.65
CA ARG A 666 -13.08 12.30 11.35
C ARG A 666 -14.05 11.51 10.49
N TYR A 667 -14.89 10.73 11.14
CA TYR A 667 -15.87 9.89 10.49
C TYR A 667 -17.25 10.46 10.71
N TYR A 668 -17.96 10.63 9.60
CA TYR A 668 -19.26 11.23 9.60
C TYR A 668 -20.29 10.27 9.02
N GLY A 669 -21.47 10.25 9.62
CA GLY A 669 -22.61 9.49 9.14
C GLY A 669 -23.89 10.03 9.77
N TYR A 670 -25.02 9.52 9.30
CA TYR A 670 -26.33 10.04 9.71
C TYR A 670 -26.62 9.83 11.19
N ASP A 671 -26.10 8.75 11.78
CA ASP A 671 -26.26 8.40 13.20
C ASP A 671 -25.12 8.96 14.07
N PHE A 672 -24.14 9.64 13.48
CA PHE A 672 -22.99 10.20 14.20
C PHE A 672 -23.17 11.72 14.45
N PRO A 673 -22.52 12.26 15.50
CA PRO A 673 -22.47 13.70 15.76
C PRO A 673 -21.94 14.51 14.55
N ARG A 674 -22.33 15.78 14.46
CA ARG A 674 -21.99 16.66 13.32
C ARG A 674 -20.50 16.94 13.21
N GLU A 675 -19.80 16.96 14.35
CA GLU A 675 -18.36 17.10 14.49
C GLU A 675 -17.58 15.87 14.02
N GLY A 676 -18.27 14.74 13.85
CA GLY A 676 -17.67 13.46 13.48
C GLY A 676 -16.96 12.77 14.64
N VAL A 677 -16.79 11.46 14.51
CA VAL A 677 -16.17 10.59 15.51
C VAL A 677 -14.81 10.07 15.02
N LYS A 678 -14.02 9.48 15.92
CA LYS A 678 -12.76 8.81 15.55
C LYS A 678 -13.03 7.42 14.96
N LEU A 679 -12.03 6.83 14.30
CA LEU A 679 -12.14 5.50 13.70
C LEU A 679 -12.59 4.43 14.69
N ASP A 680 -11.94 4.35 15.86
CA ASP A 680 -12.26 3.32 16.86
C ASP A 680 -13.66 3.49 17.46
N GLN A 681 -14.17 4.74 17.50
CA GLN A 681 -15.54 5.05 17.91
C GLN A 681 -16.56 4.53 16.88
N VAL A 682 -16.27 4.64 15.57
CA VAL A 682 -17.11 4.04 14.53
C VAL A 682 -17.14 2.52 14.68
N ARG A 683 -15.97 1.89 14.75
CA ARG A 683 -15.82 0.43 14.85
C ARG A 683 -16.63 -0.13 16.01
N GLU A 684 -16.51 0.50 17.17
CA GLU A 684 -17.24 0.10 18.36
C GLU A 684 -18.75 0.30 18.20
N ALA A 685 -19.19 1.44 17.64
CA ALA A 685 -20.61 1.72 17.42
C ALA A 685 -21.25 0.68 16.48
N VAL A 686 -20.55 0.25 15.43
CA VAL A 686 -21.10 -0.60 14.37
C VAL A 686 -20.85 -2.10 14.57
N LYS A 687 -20.11 -2.52 15.60
CA LYS A 687 -19.68 -3.91 15.82
C LYS A 687 -20.81 -4.95 15.91
N ALA A 688 -22.00 -4.50 16.31
CA ALA A 688 -23.17 -5.36 16.43
C ALA A 688 -23.82 -5.68 15.08
N ASN A 689 -23.49 -4.94 14.02
CA ASN A 689 -23.94 -5.26 12.67
C ASN A 689 -23.14 -6.42 12.09
N GLU A 690 -23.77 -7.20 11.23
CA GLU A 690 -23.17 -8.37 10.61
C GLU A 690 -23.62 -8.57 9.16
N VAL A 691 -22.71 -9.17 8.39
CA VAL A 691 -22.95 -9.66 7.05
C VAL A 691 -22.66 -11.15 7.00
N ILE A 692 -23.55 -11.91 6.37
CA ILE A 692 -23.46 -13.36 6.25
C ILE A 692 -23.31 -13.70 4.76
N PHE A 693 -22.22 -14.38 4.43
CA PHE A 693 -21.96 -14.89 3.07
C PHE A 693 -22.19 -16.40 3.04
N ASN A 694 -23.10 -16.85 2.18
CA ASN A 694 -23.28 -18.27 1.90
C ASN A 694 -22.45 -18.69 0.69
N LEU A 695 -21.40 -19.48 0.96
CA LEU A 695 -20.49 -20.04 -0.03
C LEU A 695 -20.84 -21.53 -0.24
N PRO A 696 -21.58 -21.87 -1.31
CA PRO A 696 -22.24 -23.17 -1.43
C PRO A 696 -21.22 -24.30 -1.60
N ARG A 697 -21.34 -25.35 -0.77
CA ARG A 697 -20.44 -26.53 -0.83
C ARG A 697 -20.40 -27.23 -2.19
N SER A 698 -21.45 -27.10 -3.01
CA SER A 698 -21.48 -27.66 -4.37
C SER A 698 -20.44 -27.05 -5.31
N GLU A 699 -19.95 -25.86 -5.00
CA GLU A 699 -19.03 -25.08 -5.85
C GLU A 699 -17.58 -25.15 -5.32
N ARG A 700 -17.33 -26.11 -4.43
CA ARG A 700 -16.03 -26.35 -3.79
C ARG A 700 -14.92 -26.42 -4.83
N ASP A 701 -15.08 -27.22 -5.86
CA ASP A 701 -14.02 -27.51 -6.82
C ASP A 701 -13.61 -26.26 -7.63
N GLU A 702 -14.54 -25.33 -7.85
CA GLU A 702 -14.28 -24.09 -8.59
C GLU A 702 -13.69 -22.98 -7.71
N TYR A 703 -14.18 -22.83 -6.48
CA TYR A 703 -13.89 -21.64 -5.67
C TYR A 703 -13.06 -21.88 -4.40
N THR A 704 -12.84 -23.12 -3.93
CA THR A 704 -12.20 -23.38 -2.62
C THR A 704 -10.88 -22.65 -2.46
N ARG A 705 -10.01 -22.67 -3.48
CA ARG A 705 -8.73 -21.98 -3.41
C ARG A 705 -8.92 -20.46 -3.25
N ARG A 706 -9.83 -19.86 -4.03
CA ARG A 706 -10.12 -18.42 -3.96
C ARG A 706 -10.79 -18.02 -2.64
N TRP A 707 -11.62 -18.89 -2.06
CA TRP A 707 -12.21 -18.68 -0.75
C TRP A 707 -11.14 -18.70 0.33
N ALA A 708 -10.27 -19.71 0.34
CA ALA A 708 -9.14 -19.77 1.26
C ALA A 708 -8.20 -18.56 1.11
N GLU A 709 -7.86 -18.17 -0.13
CA GLU A 709 -7.08 -16.96 -0.44
C GLU A 709 -7.72 -15.67 0.11
N SER A 710 -9.05 -15.65 0.28
CA SER A 710 -9.81 -14.49 0.77
C SER A 710 -10.18 -14.61 2.25
N GLY A 711 -9.76 -15.68 2.95
CA GLY A 711 -10.10 -15.95 4.35
C GLY A 711 -11.56 -16.41 4.56
N PHE A 712 -12.14 -17.17 3.62
CA PHE A 712 -13.50 -17.70 3.73
C PHE A 712 -13.54 -19.22 3.64
N GLU A 713 -14.48 -19.81 4.37
CA GLU A 713 -14.75 -21.24 4.34
C GLU A 713 -16.02 -21.57 3.55
N MET A 714 -16.17 -22.81 3.12
CA MET A 714 -17.43 -23.25 2.52
C MET A 714 -18.56 -23.28 3.56
N GLY A 715 -19.74 -22.79 3.18
CA GLY A 715 -20.90 -22.66 4.05
C GLY A 715 -21.20 -21.21 4.41
N TYR A 716 -21.76 -21.00 5.59
CA TYR A 716 -22.14 -19.67 6.08
C TYR A 716 -20.97 -19.03 6.81
N ASN A 717 -20.54 -17.86 6.34
CA ASN A 717 -19.49 -17.06 6.94
C ASN A 717 -20.12 -15.78 7.47
N THR A 718 -20.21 -15.64 8.79
CA THR A 718 -20.68 -14.42 9.44
C THR A 718 -19.48 -13.53 9.73
N ARG A 719 -19.53 -12.27 9.26
CA ARG A 719 -18.53 -11.24 9.51
C ARG A 719 -19.18 -10.05 10.20
N LYS A 720 -18.55 -9.52 11.24
CA LYS A 720 -18.97 -8.28 11.88
C LYS A 720 -18.58 -7.09 11.02
N TYR A 721 -19.30 -6.00 11.20
CA TYR A 721 -19.08 -4.80 10.39
C TYR A 721 -17.73 -4.13 10.65
N ASN A 722 -17.10 -4.39 11.78
CA ASN A 722 -15.76 -3.94 12.16
C ASN A 722 -14.67 -5.00 11.93
N ASP A 723 -15.00 -6.16 11.34
CA ASP A 723 -14.01 -7.15 10.95
C ASP A 723 -13.33 -6.70 9.66
N LEU A 724 -12.00 -6.74 9.63
CA LEU A 724 -11.24 -6.47 8.42
C LEU A 724 -11.39 -7.64 7.44
N ILE A 725 -11.89 -7.37 6.24
CA ILE A 725 -12.01 -8.34 5.15
C ILE A 725 -11.07 -7.93 4.04
N ARG A 726 -9.95 -8.66 3.90
CA ARG A 726 -8.92 -8.42 2.86
C ARG A 726 -9.51 -8.38 1.45
N ARG A 727 -10.33 -9.38 1.12
CA ARG A 727 -11.01 -9.51 -0.17
C ARG A 727 -12.38 -10.14 0.02
N LEU A 728 -13.42 -9.55 -0.59
CA LEU A 728 -14.74 -10.15 -0.60
C LEU A 728 -14.78 -11.38 -1.53
N PRO A 729 -15.51 -12.44 -1.15
CA PRO A 729 -15.46 -13.70 -1.88
C PRO A 729 -16.24 -13.61 -3.19
N ASN A 730 -15.79 -14.39 -4.17
CA ASN A 730 -16.60 -14.76 -5.32
C ASN A 730 -17.45 -15.99 -4.99
N GLY A 731 -18.39 -16.36 -5.85
CA GLY A 731 -19.15 -17.59 -5.66
C GLY A 731 -20.19 -17.49 -4.53
N ILE A 732 -20.69 -16.30 -4.23
CA ILE A 732 -21.68 -16.08 -3.17
C ILE A 732 -23.07 -16.50 -3.67
N ARG A 733 -23.73 -17.41 -2.95
CA ARG A 733 -25.10 -17.87 -3.23
C ARG A 733 -26.14 -16.90 -2.66
N ASP A 734 -25.91 -16.48 -1.43
CA ASP A 734 -26.81 -15.69 -0.60
C ASP A 734 -25.97 -14.75 0.27
N LEU A 735 -26.45 -13.52 0.40
CA LEU A 735 -25.83 -12.46 1.18
C LEU A 735 -26.91 -11.84 2.07
N VAL A 736 -26.69 -11.86 3.37
CA VAL A 736 -27.61 -11.28 4.35
C VAL A 736 -26.90 -10.19 5.12
N VAL A 737 -27.55 -9.05 5.30
CA VAL A 737 -27.09 -7.91 6.08
C VAL A 737 -28.13 -7.57 7.13
N GLN A 738 -27.69 -7.46 8.38
CA GLN A 738 -28.56 -7.17 9.52
C GLN A 738 -27.80 -6.49 10.66
N GLY A 739 -28.55 -5.89 11.59
CA GLY A 739 -28.01 -5.31 12.81
C GLY A 739 -28.59 -3.93 13.13
N PRO A 740 -28.14 -3.29 14.22
CA PRO A 740 -28.75 -2.07 14.72
C PRO A 740 -28.78 -0.90 13.73
N SER A 741 -27.81 -0.79 12.82
CA SER A 741 -27.78 0.25 11.77
C SER A 741 -28.84 0.05 10.69
N PHE A 742 -29.44 -1.13 10.62
CA PHE A 742 -30.55 -1.47 9.72
C PHE A 742 -31.88 -1.55 10.49
N GLY A 743 -31.92 -1.17 11.77
CA GLY A 743 -33.10 -1.24 12.62
C GLY A 743 -33.62 -2.68 12.74
N PRO A 744 -34.95 -2.91 12.67
CA PRO A 744 -35.52 -4.26 12.66
C PRO A 744 -35.38 -4.95 11.30
N ARG A 745 -34.80 -4.30 10.29
CA ARG A 745 -34.79 -4.80 8.91
C ARG A 745 -33.64 -5.76 8.67
N LYS A 746 -33.90 -6.70 7.78
CA LYS A 746 -32.88 -7.57 7.22
C LYS A 746 -32.89 -7.47 5.71
N PHE A 747 -31.74 -7.10 5.15
CA PHE A 747 -31.54 -7.09 3.72
C PHE A 747 -30.95 -8.42 3.28
N ARG A 748 -31.59 -9.08 2.31
CA ARG A 748 -31.11 -10.31 1.72
C ARG A 748 -30.99 -10.17 0.23
N ALA A 749 -29.88 -10.62 -0.33
CA ALA A 749 -29.66 -10.72 -1.76
C ALA A 749 -29.14 -12.10 -2.13
N ARG A 750 -29.83 -12.79 -3.02
CA ARG A 750 -29.48 -14.14 -3.45
C ARG A 750 -29.53 -14.28 -4.96
N THR A 751 -28.69 -15.14 -5.51
CA THR A 751 -28.85 -15.55 -6.91
C THR A 751 -29.93 -16.62 -7.02
N THR A 752 -30.85 -16.44 -7.97
CA THR A 752 -31.85 -17.46 -8.32
C THR A 752 -31.26 -18.53 -9.25
N SER A 753 -30.07 -18.30 -9.81
CA SER A 753 -29.39 -19.21 -10.75
C SER A 753 -28.64 -20.30 -10.02
N SER A 754 -28.80 -21.55 -10.42
CA SER A 754 -27.89 -22.62 -9.99
C SER A 754 -26.47 -22.44 -10.56
N LYS A 755 -26.29 -21.71 -11.66
CA LYS A 755 -25.04 -21.61 -12.45
C LYS A 755 -24.28 -20.31 -12.24
N ILE A 756 -24.97 -19.22 -11.90
CA ILE A 756 -24.37 -17.90 -11.78
C ILE A 756 -24.42 -17.49 -10.31
N LEU A 757 -23.25 -17.25 -9.74
CA LEU A 757 -23.11 -16.82 -8.36
C LEU A 757 -22.75 -15.33 -8.31
N LEU A 758 -22.99 -14.71 -7.15
CA LEU A 758 -22.61 -13.33 -6.92
C LEU A 758 -21.10 -13.22 -6.69
N THR A 759 -20.54 -12.13 -7.20
CA THR A 759 -19.15 -11.73 -6.98
C THR A 759 -19.14 -10.53 -6.04
N GLY A 760 -18.56 -10.70 -4.86
CA GLY A 760 -18.37 -9.63 -3.89
C GLY A 760 -17.28 -8.66 -4.33
N GLY A 761 -17.41 -7.39 -3.98
CA GLY A 761 -16.40 -6.39 -4.26
C GLY A 761 -16.52 -5.15 -3.40
N SER A 762 -15.45 -4.38 -3.38
CA SER A 762 -15.30 -3.18 -2.55
C SER A 762 -14.47 -2.14 -3.28
N GLY A 763 -14.62 -0.87 -2.89
CA GLY A 763 -13.97 0.26 -3.58
C GLY A 763 -12.45 0.26 -3.46
N ARG A 764 -11.89 -0.64 -2.64
CA ARG A 764 -10.48 -0.74 -2.27
C ARG A 764 -10.18 -2.11 -1.64
N PRO A 765 -8.90 -2.52 -1.55
CA PRO A 765 -8.49 -3.70 -0.79
C PRO A 765 -8.62 -3.47 0.73
N ASP A 766 -8.82 -4.56 1.46
CA ASP A 766 -9.09 -4.65 2.90
C ASP A 766 -10.15 -3.66 3.37
N ILE A 767 -11.35 -4.17 3.55
CA ILE A 767 -12.50 -3.37 3.95
C ILE A 767 -13.10 -3.88 5.22
N GLU A 768 -13.51 -2.96 6.06
CA GLU A 768 -14.51 -3.27 7.08
C GLU A 768 -15.90 -3.09 6.45
N PRO A 769 -16.87 -4.01 6.63
CA PRO A 769 -18.16 -3.91 5.94
C PRO A 769 -18.92 -2.58 6.16
N TRP A 770 -18.67 -1.86 7.26
CA TRP A 770 -19.25 -0.53 7.47
C TRP A 770 -18.82 0.50 6.43
N GLU A 771 -17.75 0.25 5.68
CA GLU A 771 -17.14 1.17 4.71
C GLU A 771 -17.82 1.19 3.34
N SER A 772 -18.89 0.42 3.16
CA SER A 772 -19.54 0.08 1.89
C SER A 772 -18.86 -1.06 1.12
N PHE A 773 -19.70 -1.97 0.64
CA PHE A 773 -19.33 -3.05 -0.26
C PHE A 773 -20.46 -3.33 -1.25
N TRP A 774 -20.22 -4.17 -2.24
CA TRP A 774 -21.23 -4.62 -3.19
C TRP A 774 -21.15 -6.11 -3.46
N ALA A 775 -22.23 -6.63 -4.04
CA ALA A 775 -22.19 -7.90 -4.75
C ALA A 775 -22.81 -7.74 -6.14
N SER A 776 -22.23 -8.46 -7.10
CA SER A 776 -22.50 -8.30 -8.52
C SER A 776 -22.86 -9.61 -9.19
N LEU A 777 -23.77 -9.55 -10.16
CA LEU A 777 -24.08 -10.64 -11.09
C LEU A 777 -23.30 -10.39 -12.38
N VAL A 778 -22.31 -11.24 -12.65
CA VAL A 778 -21.38 -11.07 -13.79
C VAL A 778 -21.65 -12.13 -14.85
N ARG A 779 -21.66 -11.70 -16.12
CA ARG A 779 -21.89 -12.52 -17.31
C ARG A 779 -21.02 -12.01 -18.45
N SER A 780 -19.71 -12.17 -18.28
CA SER A 780 -18.77 -11.78 -19.31
C SER A 780 -19.08 -12.51 -20.62
N ARG A 781 -19.10 -11.78 -21.74
CA ARG A 781 -19.33 -12.32 -23.08
C ARG A 781 -20.68 -13.03 -23.24
N ASP A 782 -21.71 -12.56 -22.54
CA ASP A 782 -23.07 -13.08 -22.77
C ASP A 782 -23.50 -12.74 -24.21
N SER A 783 -23.90 -13.74 -24.98
CA SER A 783 -24.36 -13.58 -26.37
C SER A 783 -25.84 -13.93 -26.54
N ARG A 784 -26.54 -14.15 -25.44
CA ARG A 784 -27.96 -14.49 -25.48
C ARG A 784 -28.78 -13.29 -25.91
N GLU A 785 -29.71 -13.51 -26.82
CA GLU A 785 -30.69 -12.50 -27.21
C GLU A 785 -31.89 -12.42 -26.25
N LYS A 786 -32.02 -13.41 -25.34
CA LYS A 786 -33.15 -13.57 -24.41
C LYS A 786 -32.65 -13.86 -22.99
N PHE A 787 -33.30 -13.24 -22.01
CA PHE A 787 -32.99 -13.47 -20.60
C PHE A 787 -33.70 -14.71 -20.03
N THR A 788 -33.24 -15.18 -18.87
CA THR A 788 -33.90 -16.24 -18.10
C THR A 788 -34.13 -15.74 -16.67
N LYS A 789 -35.39 -15.71 -16.20
CA LYS A 789 -35.73 -15.20 -14.84
C LYS A 789 -35.09 -16.00 -13.71
N THR A 790 -34.76 -17.26 -13.98
CA THR A 790 -33.99 -18.14 -13.09
C THR A 790 -32.54 -17.71 -12.93
N GLU A 791 -32.09 -16.65 -13.60
CA GLU A 791 -30.78 -16.08 -13.40
C GLU A 791 -30.90 -14.60 -13.07
N ALA A 792 -31.37 -14.31 -11.87
CA ALA A 792 -31.52 -12.96 -11.35
C ALA A 792 -30.89 -12.84 -9.96
N ILE A 793 -30.61 -11.61 -9.57
CA ILE A 793 -30.43 -11.27 -8.16
C ILE A 793 -31.82 -11.03 -7.59
N GLU A 794 -32.24 -11.87 -6.65
CA GLU A 794 -33.43 -11.67 -5.84
C GLU A 794 -33.02 -10.89 -4.59
N ILE A 795 -33.66 -9.74 -4.38
CA ILE A 795 -33.50 -8.90 -3.21
C ILE A 795 -34.78 -9.00 -2.38
N GLU A 796 -34.65 -9.37 -1.11
CA GLU A 796 -35.74 -9.42 -0.14
C GLU A 796 -35.41 -8.48 1.02
N ILE A 797 -36.42 -7.76 1.50
CA ILE A 797 -36.33 -6.94 2.72
C ILE A 797 -37.36 -7.50 3.69
N GLU A 798 -36.86 -8.02 4.83
CA GLU A 798 -37.67 -8.60 5.92
C GLU A 798 -37.85 -7.60 7.06
#